data_AF-A0A9E4EF59-F1
#
_entry.id   AF-A0A9E4EF59-F1
#
_cell.length_a   1.000
_cell.length_b   1.000
_cell.length_c   1.000
_cell.angle_alpha   90.00
_cell.angle_beta   90.00
_cell.angle_gamma   90.00
#
_symmetry.space_group_name_H-M   'P 1'
#
loop_
_entity.id
_entity.type
_entity.pdbx_description
1 polymer ?
#
loop_
_entity_poly.entity_id
_entity_poly.type
_entity_poly.pdbx_seq_one_letter_code
_entity_poly.pdbx_strand_id
1 'polypeptide(L)'
;MIAGLIMGLIPVRPGLLLAGAVLLWLAHPPFHLLLPSFVGLVPFILWIERLGTGPDAASEARRGGFFFGLVYFSLVLYWLFVALVYYTWLSILAFVATVTILAWFVSLAAVGLHKVRTRLAWPLWVAVPVFWTATEWLRGNLPDVAFPWMQLGDTLSGFPGLVGAADLVGARGISFWLALCNALVAWLWMERRGGRATLVRPGAVLVAVLAIPIGYSAYRSATLETRTAARVAVLQPNVPQHLKMTDHSAATDSALRSVMDLAAPWFGREQIDLVLLPETAIQLYMEPIEPIGHGGRPELASWLTTLADGLNADVAVGAMGAEAVSDDAWVPYNSAFHIRAPGDDVPPGGGAEARPTPLSDILGERRDKRHLVPLVERVPFVPPEWMAGHRYLGGSYGIGPLEPPTELRTVALTSPGQTGQRWTSYGTLICYESIFASLSRHYRRGGAEFLVNLTNDSWFGRDEWWSRSAALWQHPAHLVMRALENRVGIARAANTGVSMIVDPRGRMTYVTPLFEEAAFIADVETTDEQTVFVRFGDVTGAASAAAAVLAMSWLWARSRRRRWAGLSIAAGALLGGGLLWPAAVAAQDPDTLRREGATPADTLEESPVMALPGLTVTAVRPAATASGASGVSLSLASPMVPAAPLMSEALREMPFLQVRSNSRGEAQLTLRGTGSRQVAVLIDGVPLTLGWDARTDLSLIPLDAAREIVVYRGITSVLQGPNVLGGVVEVNQSRARIGDAAGLGGAQAAVDATGGTRASVRGGSISEYRGGRLLLSGGVGGRWRDWFPVPGPAESSAADGARRLNSDLEHTSLWGSARLEGEAGGWLGFSGFAYASGKGVPPELHLDEPRLWRIPVADRALGVLTAGSEFETALIGRGRVEAALGVDLGQTEIEQFESLDYESVTGTEASNHATVTARAMSTHYLSDQAQLRGALTWAQAGYSEGQQHGPALDYSQRLFSLGAEFESRLAPRGGGFWSRTRLSAGAVWDHSSTPRAGGREARLPIDQWGARVGGSAEVAQGFRAHVGASRRVRFPSLRELYSGALGRFVPNPDLRPEVLRAVEGGVSGTGRVMGAQYEVQAVLFGQVFSGAIARVGVGDNQYQRQNRDRTTATGLELLAAANWGRLGLGGDITLQAVSVSGGGPGMGGSPPLEGSELRAEYQPSVAGRFYAEVPLPWDVSARASLEGVGTQYCVNPEASGAGGWSRLSAEHALDAQFGKRLKVGGPLADAEITVALENLTDRALYDQCGLPRPGRLLRLQVRFF
;
A
#
# COMPACT_ATOMS: atom_id res chain seq x y z
N MET A 1 -7.35 47.31 1.73
CA MET A 1 -7.13 45.93 1.22
C MET A 1 -6.88 44.92 2.34
N ILE A 2 -5.82 45.06 3.14
CA ILE A 2 -5.49 44.11 4.23
C ILE A 2 -6.62 43.98 5.28
N ALA A 3 -7.22 45.09 5.72
CA ALA A 3 -8.37 45.07 6.63
C ALA A 3 -9.61 44.36 6.05
N GLY A 4 -9.83 44.43 4.72
CA GLY A 4 -10.90 43.70 4.04
C GLY A 4 -10.62 42.21 3.90
N LEU A 5 -9.35 41.84 3.74
CA LEU A 5 -8.87 40.46 3.71
C LEU A 5 -8.97 39.79 5.09
N ILE A 6 -8.66 40.54 6.16
CA ILE A 6 -8.81 40.11 7.55
C ILE A 6 -10.30 40.00 7.95
N MET A 7 -11.11 40.99 7.62
CA MET A 7 -12.58 40.94 7.84
C MET A 7 -13.24 39.77 7.10
N GLY A 8 -12.71 39.38 5.93
CA GLY A 8 -13.20 38.22 5.16
C GLY A 8 -12.88 36.85 5.78
N LEU A 9 -11.95 36.78 6.74
CA LEU A 9 -11.54 35.56 7.44
C LEU A 9 -12.31 35.31 8.75
N ILE A 10 -12.99 36.33 9.29
CA ILE A 10 -13.75 36.22 10.54
C ILE A 10 -15.11 35.57 10.24
N PRO A 11 -15.45 34.44 10.90
CA PRO A 11 -16.73 33.77 10.72
C PRO A 11 -17.89 34.58 11.35
N VAL A 12 -19.09 34.39 10.83
CA VAL A 12 -20.34 34.96 11.34
C VAL A 12 -20.64 34.34 12.72
N ARG A 13 -20.62 35.19 13.76
CA ARG A 13 -20.80 34.83 15.18
C ARG A 13 -19.67 33.95 15.75
N PRO A 14 -18.44 34.50 15.92
CA PRO A 14 -17.26 33.74 16.36
C PRO A 14 -17.28 33.32 17.83
N GLY A 15 -18.28 33.72 18.63
CA GLY A 15 -18.28 33.55 20.09
C GLY A 15 -18.09 32.10 20.57
N LEU A 16 -18.70 31.12 19.90
CA LEU A 16 -18.48 29.70 20.24
C LEU A 16 -17.06 29.22 19.89
N LEU A 17 -16.52 29.69 18.76
CA LEU A 17 -15.18 29.33 18.32
C LEU A 17 -14.13 29.91 19.27
N LEU A 18 -14.29 31.18 19.68
CA LEU A 18 -13.43 31.82 20.67
C LEU A 18 -13.49 31.10 22.01
N ALA A 19 -14.70 30.77 22.49
CA ALA A 19 -14.87 30.04 23.76
C ALA A 19 -14.19 28.66 23.72
N GLY A 20 -14.35 27.89 22.64
CA GLY A 20 -13.70 26.60 22.51
C GLY A 20 -12.16 26.70 22.41
N ALA A 21 -11.65 27.66 21.65
CA ALA A 21 -10.21 27.90 21.52
C ALA A 21 -9.56 28.28 22.86
N VAL A 22 -10.22 29.15 23.64
CA VAL A 22 -9.76 29.53 24.99
C VAL A 22 -9.84 28.36 25.96
N LEU A 23 -10.91 27.55 25.93
CA LEU A 23 -11.01 26.36 26.77
C LEU A 23 -9.88 25.35 26.46
N LEU A 24 -9.60 25.07 25.19
CA LEU A 24 -8.49 24.18 24.84
C LEU A 24 -7.13 24.77 25.25
N TRP A 25 -6.93 26.07 25.12
CA TRP A 25 -5.72 26.73 25.63
C TRP A 25 -5.56 26.53 27.14
N LEU A 26 -6.63 26.68 27.93
CA LEU A 26 -6.63 26.44 29.38
C LEU A 26 -6.44 24.96 29.77
N ALA A 27 -6.68 24.02 28.85
CA ALA A 27 -6.41 22.60 29.05
C ALA A 27 -4.90 22.28 28.99
N HIS A 28 -4.12 23.13 28.32
CA HIS A 28 -2.67 22.97 28.19
C HIS A 28 -1.91 23.64 29.36
N PRO A 29 -0.64 23.26 29.59
CA PRO A 29 0.20 23.96 30.54
C PRO A 29 0.46 25.41 30.06
N PRO A 30 0.59 26.36 31.00
CA PRO A 30 0.79 26.16 32.44
C PRO A 30 -0.48 25.92 33.27
N PHE A 31 -1.68 26.06 32.69
CA PHE A 31 -2.93 25.99 33.45
C PHE A 31 -3.34 24.55 33.79
N HIS A 32 -3.19 23.62 32.83
CA HIS A 32 -3.49 22.19 33.01
C HIS A 32 -4.86 21.92 33.66
N LEU A 33 -5.90 22.66 33.25
CA LEU A 33 -7.23 22.42 33.81
C LEU A 33 -7.82 21.12 33.24
N LEU A 34 -8.21 20.19 34.11
CA LEU A 34 -8.72 18.87 33.73
C LEU A 34 -10.01 18.95 32.90
N LEU A 35 -10.99 19.74 33.37
CA LEU A 35 -12.32 19.77 32.77
C LEU A 35 -12.30 20.28 31.31
N PRO A 36 -11.58 21.37 30.97
CA PRO A 36 -11.42 21.80 29.59
C PRO A 36 -10.88 20.74 28.61
N SER A 37 -10.09 19.75 29.05
CA SER A 37 -9.68 18.64 28.17
C SER A 37 -10.89 17.84 27.63
N PHE A 38 -11.95 17.71 28.44
CA PHE A 38 -13.16 16.95 28.10
C PHE A 38 -14.29 17.79 27.48
N VAL A 39 -14.21 19.12 27.57
CA VAL A 39 -15.27 20.02 27.08
C VAL A 39 -14.82 21.13 26.14
N GLY A 40 -13.51 21.30 25.90
CA GLY A 40 -12.97 22.40 25.11
C GLY A 40 -13.34 22.36 23.62
N LEU A 41 -13.56 21.18 23.04
CA LEU A 41 -14.07 21.04 21.67
C LEU A 41 -15.59 21.19 21.59
N VAL A 42 -16.33 21.10 22.70
CA VAL A 42 -17.81 21.18 22.68
C VAL A 42 -18.33 22.43 21.97
N PRO A 43 -17.83 23.67 22.25
CA PRO A 43 -18.29 24.86 21.53
C PRO A 43 -18.03 24.80 20.01
N PHE A 44 -16.89 24.25 19.59
CA PHE A 44 -16.55 24.05 18.18
C PHE A 44 -17.51 23.06 17.49
N ILE A 45 -17.82 21.95 18.16
CA ILE A 45 -18.75 20.93 17.67
C ILE A 45 -20.17 21.50 17.56
N LEU A 46 -20.62 22.24 18.58
CA LEU A 46 -21.92 22.94 18.56
C LEU A 46 -21.98 24.01 17.47
N TRP A 47 -20.86 24.65 17.14
CA TRP A 47 -20.79 25.59 16.02
C TRP A 47 -20.92 24.86 14.68
N ILE A 48 -20.19 23.76 14.46
CA ILE A 48 -20.33 22.92 13.25
C ILE A 48 -21.77 22.45 13.06
N GLU A 49 -22.45 22.07 14.16
CA GLU A 49 -23.84 21.63 14.12
C GLU A 49 -24.79 22.73 13.62
N ARG A 50 -24.54 24.00 13.99
CA ARG A 50 -25.36 25.15 13.61
C ARG A 50 -25.15 25.61 12.17
N LEU A 51 -24.10 25.14 11.48
CA LEU A 51 -23.86 25.50 10.08
C LEU A 51 -24.98 24.93 9.19
N GLY A 52 -25.44 25.74 8.21
CA GLY A 52 -26.40 25.30 7.20
C GLY A 52 -25.82 24.27 6.22
N THR A 53 -26.50 23.99 5.12
CA THR A 53 -26.07 22.99 4.12
C THR A 53 -25.64 23.59 2.77
N GLY A 54 -25.74 24.92 2.62
CA GLY A 54 -25.43 25.65 1.39
C GLY A 54 -23.93 25.88 1.13
N PRO A 55 -23.56 26.40 -0.06
CA PRO A 55 -22.16 26.71 -0.42
C PRO A 55 -21.50 27.68 0.55
N ASP A 56 -22.25 28.67 1.01
CA ASP A 56 -21.79 29.66 1.99
C ASP A 56 -21.45 29.00 3.33
N ALA A 57 -22.15 27.93 3.71
CA ALA A 57 -21.89 27.20 4.95
C ALA A 57 -20.60 26.36 4.88
N ALA A 58 -20.20 25.89 3.69
CA ALA A 58 -18.92 25.20 3.50
C ALA A 58 -17.75 26.19 3.49
N SER A 59 -17.95 27.38 2.94
CA SER A 59 -16.99 28.49 3.07
C SER A 59 -16.87 28.93 4.53
N GLU A 60 -17.98 28.96 5.25
CA GLU A 60 -18.05 29.25 6.68
C GLU A 60 -17.34 28.20 7.53
N ALA A 61 -17.52 26.91 7.24
CA ALA A 61 -16.80 25.82 7.89
C ALA A 61 -15.27 25.99 7.74
N ARG A 62 -14.81 26.35 6.54
CA ARG A 62 -13.39 26.59 6.25
C ARG A 62 -12.85 27.79 7.03
N ARG A 63 -13.53 28.94 6.94
CA ARG A 63 -13.13 30.18 7.63
C ARG A 63 -13.17 30.03 9.14
N GLY A 64 -14.23 29.43 9.68
CA GLY A 64 -14.35 29.24 11.12
C GLY A 64 -13.39 28.19 11.68
N GLY A 65 -13.13 27.10 10.95
CA GLY A 65 -12.06 26.16 11.32
C GLY A 65 -10.67 26.82 11.30
N PHE A 66 -10.38 27.62 10.27
CA PHE A 66 -9.15 28.40 10.20
C PHE A 66 -9.06 29.42 11.34
N PHE A 67 -10.13 30.18 11.61
CA PHE A 67 -10.18 31.14 12.71
C PHE A 67 -10.01 30.48 14.08
N PHE A 68 -10.68 29.35 14.33
CA PHE A 68 -10.52 28.57 15.56
C PHE A 68 -9.06 28.14 15.75
N GLY A 69 -8.47 27.53 14.71
CA GLY A 69 -7.08 27.10 14.74
C GLY A 69 -6.11 28.26 14.92
N LEU A 70 -6.35 29.39 14.24
CA LEU A 70 -5.55 30.60 14.36
C LEU A 70 -5.54 31.09 15.81
N VAL A 71 -6.71 31.28 16.44
CA VAL A 71 -6.80 31.72 17.83
C VAL A 71 -6.18 30.70 18.79
N TYR A 72 -6.55 29.42 18.66
CA TYR A 72 -6.06 28.36 19.52
C TYR A 72 -4.52 28.23 19.47
N PHE A 73 -3.94 28.12 18.28
CA PHE A 73 -2.50 27.98 18.14
C PHE A 73 -1.75 29.27 18.42
N SER A 74 -2.33 30.46 18.18
CA SER A 74 -1.73 31.71 18.65
C SER A 74 -1.63 31.76 20.17
N LEU A 75 -2.65 31.28 20.90
CA LEU A 75 -2.63 31.25 22.36
C LEU A 75 -1.71 30.15 22.92
N VAL A 76 -1.64 28.98 22.27
CA VAL A 76 -0.77 27.88 22.71
C VAL A 76 0.71 28.16 22.38
N LEU A 77 0.98 28.75 21.22
CA LEU A 77 2.33 28.94 20.66
C LEU A 77 2.83 30.39 20.70
N TYR A 78 2.18 31.32 21.43
CA TYR A 78 2.66 32.71 21.52
C TYR A 78 4.12 32.80 21.97
N TRP A 79 4.57 31.80 22.74
CA TRP A 79 5.95 31.65 23.17
C TRP A 79 6.93 31.58 22.00
N LEU A 80 6.54 31.07 20.84
CA LEU A 80 7.41 30.96 19.67
C LEU A 80 7.79 32.36 19.16
N PHE A 81 6.86 33.31 19.20
CA PHE A 81 7.18 34.72 18.90
C PHE A 81 8.10 35.32 19.98
N VAL A 82 7.76 35.14 21.27
CA VAL A 82 8.53 35.70 22.39
C VAL A 82 9.96 35.16 22.41
N ALA A 83 10.15 33.87 22.17
CA ALA A 83 11.45 33.22 22.16
C ALA A 83 12.31 33.67 20.98
N LEU A 84 11.72 33.84 19.79
CA LEU A 84 12.47 34.03 18.56
C LEU A 84 12.68 35.49 18.16
N VAL A 85 11.90 36.43 18.69
CA VAL A 85 12.05 37.86 18.38
C VAL A 85 13.39 38.43 18.85
N TYR A 86 13.98 37.84 19.88
CA TYR A 86 15.34 38.16 20.35
C TYR A 86 16.43 37.77 19.33
N TYR A 87 16.17 36.79 18.47
CA TYR A 87 17.13 36.29 17.48
C TYR A 87 17.02 37.04 16.15
N THR A 88 15.79 37.28 15.70
CA THR A 88 15.52 37.95 14.44
C THR A 88 14.10 38.47 14.39
N TRP A 89 13.90 39.66 13.83
CA TRP A 89 12.57 40.21 13.57
C TRP A 89 11.79 39.37 12.55
N LEU A 90 12.48 38.55 11.74
CA LEU A 90 11.86 37.59 10.82
C LEU A 90 11.09 36.46 11.55
N SER A 91 11.32 36.29 12.86
CA SER A 91 10.57 35.34 13.69
C SER A 91 9.06 35.61 13.72
N ILE A 92 8.63 36.84 13.48
CA ILE A 92 7.21 37.18 13.32
C ILE A 92 6.62 36.41 12.14
N LEU A 93 7.35 36.36 11.02
CA LEU A 93 6.93 35.62 9.84
C LEU A 93 6.92 34.11 10.14
N ALA A 94 7.89 33.62 10.92
CA ALA A 94 7.95 32.23 11.32
C ALA A 94 6.77 31.81 12.22
N PHE A 95 6.44 32.63 13.21
CA PHE A 95 5.27 32.43 14.07
C PHE A 95 3.98 32.47 13.26
N VAL A 96 3.77 33.50 12.44
CA VAL A 96 2.58 33.64 11.59
C VAL A 96 2.46 32.47 10.63
N ALA A 97 3.56 32.05 9.98
CA ALA A 97 3.57 30.91 9.08
C ALA A 97 3.19 29.61 9.80
N THR A 98 3.82 29.32 10.95
CA THR A 98 3.53 28.12 11.75
C THR A 98 2.08 28.07 12.18
N VAL A 99 1.57 29.14 12.80
CA VAL A 99 0.18 29.21 13.25
C VAL A 99 -0.78 29.09 12.05
N THR A 100 -0.46 29.71 10.91
CA THR A 100 -1.28 29.62 9.69
C THR A 100 -1.34 28.19 9.16
N ILE A 101 -0.22 27.48 9.08
CA ILE A 101 -0.15 26.08 8.66
C ILE A 101 -0.99 25.21 9.60
N LEU A 102 -0.84 25.40 10.92
CA LEU A 102 -1.60 24.65 11.92
C LEU A 102 -3.10 24.95 11.87
N ALA A 103 -3.47 26.20 11.63
CA ALA A 103 -4.86 26.62 11.44
C ALA A 103 -5.51 25.97 10.21
N TRP A 104 -4.74 25.72 9.15
CA TRP A 104 -5.23 25.00 7.97
C TRP A 104 -5.58 23.54 8.25
N PHE A 105 -4.87 22.86 9.16
CA PHE A 105 -5.25 21.50 9.59
C PHE A 105 -6.60 21.50 10.30
N VAL A 106 -6.87 22.48 11.17
CA VAL A 106 -8.19 22.63 11.81
C VAL A 106 -9.27 23.00 10.80
N SER A 107 -8.95 23.85 9.82
CA SER A 107 -9.84 24.16 8.69
C SER A 107 -10.20 22.91 7.90
N LEU A 108 -9.23 22.03 7.63
CA LEU A 108 -9.43 20.76 6.96
C LEU A 108 -10.36 19.83 7.77
N ALA A 109 -10.15 19.73 9.08
CA ALA A 109 -11.05 19.00 9.97
C ALA A 109 -12.47 19.59 9.93
N ALA A 110 -12.62 20.92 10.04
CA ALA A 110 -13.91 21.60 10.02
C ALA A 110 -14.69 21.35 8.71
N VAL A 111 -14.01 21.45 7.56
CA VAL A 111 -14.61 21.17 6.25
C VAL A 111 -14.99 19.69 6.12
N GLY A 112 -14.13 18.79 6.59
CA GLY A 112 -14.40 17.35 6.63
C GLY A 112 -15.66 17.05 7.45
N LEU A 113 -15.69 17.51 8.71
CA LEU A 113 -16.81 17.37 9.63
C LEU A 113 -18.11 17.93 9.07
N HIS A 114 -18.06 19.14 8.53
CA HIS A 114 -19.22 19.77 7.91
C HIS A 114 -19.75 18.94 6.73
N LYS A 115 -18.86 18.49 5.83
CA LYS A 115 -19.26 17.70 4.67
C LYS A 115 -19.80 16.34 5.07
N VAL A 116 -19.15 15.60 5.97
CA VAL A 116 -19.64 14.28 6.38
C VAL A 116 -20.96 14.38 7.14
N ARG A 117 -21.13 15.40 7.99
CA ARG A 117 -22.40 15.65 8.68
C ARG A 117 -23.52 15.99 7.69
N THR A 118 -23.29 16.92 6.77
CA THR A 118 -24.34 17.44 5.89
C THR A 118 -24.63 16.54 4.67
N ARG A 119 -23.66 15.73 4.25
CA ARG A 119 -23.77 14.89 3.04
C ARG A 119 -23.80 13.39 3.33
N LEU A 120 -23.18 12.93 4.42
CA LEU A 120 -23.23 11.52 4.87
C LEU A 120 -24.20 11.29 6.03
N ALA A 121 -24.71 12.35 6.66
CA ALA A 121 -25.46 12.27 7.91
C ALA A 121 -24.68 11.54 9.03
N TRP A 122 -23.34 11.58 8.99
CA TRP A 122 -22.54 11.01 10.07
C TRP A 122 -22.81 11.76 11.37
N PRO A 123 -23.12 11.06 12.47
CA PRO A 123 -23.26 11.71 13.75
C PRO A 123 -21.91 12.30 14.17
N LEU A 124 -21.94 13.51 14.75
CA LEU A 124 -20.72 14.21 15.13
C LEU A 124 -19.89 13.44 16.18
N TRP A 125 -20.51 12.60 17.01
CA TRP A 125 -19.79 11.75 17.96
C TRP A 125 -18.95 10.63 17.32
N VAL A 126 -19.21 10.31 16.04
CA VAL A 126 -18.32 9.44 15.23
C VAL A 126 -17.34 10.29 14.43
N ALA A 127 -17.82 11.37 13.80
CA ALA A 127 -17.01 12.14 12.86
C ALA A 127 -15.88 12.93 13.56
N VAL A 128 -16.14 13.54 14.71
CA VAL A 128 -15.18 14.39 15.45
C VAL A 128 -13.90 13.64 15.82
N PRO A 129 -13.93 12.50 16.52
CA PRO A 129 -12.70 11.79 16.87
C PRO A 129 -11.89 11.34 15.65
N VAL A 130 -12.56 10.94 14.56
CA VAL A 130 -11.88 10.55 13.31
C VAL A 130 -11.16 11.74 12.66
N PHE A 131 -11.87 12.83 12.37
CA PHE A 131 -11.28 13.95 11.62
C PHE A 131 -10.29 14.75 12.45
N TRP A 132 -10.50 14.90 13.77
CA TRP A 132 -9.55 15.58 14.64
C TRP A 132 -8.23 14.82 14.71
N THR A 133 -8.28 13.55 15.09
CA THR A 133 -7.08 12.69 15.20
C THR A 133 -6.38 12.50 13.85
N ALA A 134 -7.11 12.40 12.74
CA ALA A 134 -6.53 12.37 11.39
C ALA A 134 -5.65 13.60 11.11
N THR A 135 -6.10 14.79 11.49
CA THR A 135 -5.33 16.03 11.28
C THR A 135 -4.13 16.16 12.21
N GLU A 136 -4.22 15.67 13.44
CA GLU A 136 -3.06 15.57 14.34
C GLU A 136 -2.03 14.55 13.86
N TRP A 137 -2.47 13.46 13.21
CA TRP A 137 -1.59 12.49 12.58
C TRP A 137 -0.87 13.10 11.38
N LEU A 138 -1.58 13.77 10.47
CA LEU A 138 -0.97 14.48 9.33
C LEU A 138 0.08 15.50 9.80
N ARG A 139 -0.27 16.32 10.80
CA ARG A 139 0.62 17.34 11.39
C ARG A 139 1.94 16.77 11.92
N GLY A 140 1.97 15.52 12.38
CA GLY A 140 3.18 14.92 12.96
C GLY A 140 3.91 13.93 12.06
N ASN A 141 3.44 13.68 10.84
CA ASN A 141 4.06 12.74 9.89
C ASN A 141 4.38 13.37 8.52
N LEU A 142 4.05 14.64 8.29
CA LEU A 142 4.48 15.36 7.09
C LEU A 142 5.94 15.81 7.23
N PRO A 143 6.86 15.50 6.27
CA PRO A 143 8.31 15.62 6.47
C PRO A 143 8.81 16.99 6.98
N ASP A 144 8.94 17.99 6.09
CA ASP A 144 9.54 19.29 6.41
C ASP A 144 8.64 20.19 7.29
N VAL A 145 7.40 19.78 7.58
CA VAL A 145 6.42 20.59 8.32
C VAL A 145 5.88 19.90 9.58
N ALA A 146 6.50 18.79 10.00
CA ALA A 146 6.08 18.05 11.19
C ALA A 146 6.20 18.94 12.43
N PHE A 147 5.07 19.24 13.07
CA PHE A 147 5.03 20.04 14.31
C PHE A 147 3.99 19.49 15.30
N PRO A 148 4.21 18.31 15.90
CA PRO A 148 3.27 17.65 16.80
C PRO A 148 3.20 18.26 18.21
N TRP A 149 3.47 19.55 18.37
CA TRP A 149 3.48 20.26 19.65
C TRP A 149 2.07 20.38 20.25
N MET A 150 1.96 20.06 21.55
CA MET A 150 0.74 20.04 22.37
C MET A 150 -0.51 19.53 21.62
N GLN A 151 -0.60 18.23 21.39
CA GLN A 151 -1.80 17.57 20.88
C GLN A 151 -2.91 17.53 21.93
N LEU A 152 -4.14 17.21 21.52
CA LEU A 152 -5.27 17.11 22.45
C LEU A 152 -4.98 16.10 23.58
N GLY A 153 -4.33 14.97 23.29
CA GLY A 153 -3.92 13.99 24.29
C GLY A 153 -2.92 14.54 25.32
N ASP A 154 -2.06 15.49 24.95
CA ASP A 154 -1.07 16.09 25.84
C ASP A 154 -1.72 17.00 26.90
N THR A 155 -2.99 17.39 26.75
CA THR A 155 -3.75 18.14 27.78
C THR A 155 -3.88 17.37 29.10
N LEU A 156 -3.74 16.05 29.08
CA LEU A 156 -3.83 15.20 30.26
C LEU A 156 -2.47 14.77 30.82
N SER A 157 -1.37 15.33 30.31
CA SER A 157 -0.03 15.09 30.86
C SER A 157 0.10 15.48 32.34
N GLY A 158 -0.68 16.47 32.82
CA GLY A 158 -0.77 16.81 34.24
C GLY A 158 -1.55 15.79 35.10
N PHE A 159 -2.20 14.81 34.49
CA PHE A 159 -3.06 13.82 35.15
C PHE A 159 -2.69 12.39 34.73
N PRO A 160 -1.44 11.94 34.92
CA PRO A 160 -0.93 10.68 34.38
C PRO A 160 -1.73 9.45 34.82
N GLY A 161 -2.37 9.50 36.00
CA GLY A 161 -3.25 8.42 36.49
C GLY A 161 -4.49 8.16 35.64
N LEU A 162 -4.91 9.11 34.77
CA LEU A 162 -6.07 8.96 33.88
C LEU A 162 -5.69 8.44 32.49
N VAL A 163 -4.41 8.52 32.12
CA VAL A 163 -3.93 8.29 30.75
C VAL A 163 -2.90 7.16 30.65
N GLY A 164 -2.90 6.26 31.64
CA GLY A 164 -2.13 5.01 31.58
C GLY A 164 -2.41 4.18 30.32
N ALA A 165 -3.62 4.28 29.75
CA ALA A 165 -3.97 3.68 28.45
C ALA A 165 -3.14 4.18 27.25
N ALA A 166 -2.28 5.20 27.42
CA ALA A 166 -1.33 5.62 26.39
C ALA A 166 -0.32 4.50 26.04
N ASP A 167 -0.07 3.54 26.94
CA ASP A 167 0.71 2.33 26.62
C ASP A 167 0.01 1.42 25.59
N LEU A 168 -1.30 1.56 25.40
CA LEU A 168 -2.07 0.85 24.38
C LEU A 168 -2.08 1.57 23.03
N VAL A 169 -2.39 2.86 23.06
CA VAL A 169 -2.84 3.60 21.86
C VAL A 169 -2.04 4.87 21.56
N GLY A 170 -1.07 5.21 22.40
CA GLY A 170 -0.26 6.42 22.30
C GLY A 170 -1.03 7.72 22.58
N ALA A 171 -0.31 8.85 22.56
CA ALA A 171 -0.90 10.17 22.78
C ALA A 171 -2.05 10.50 21.80
N ARG A 172 -1.95 10.11 20.52
CA ARG A 172 -3.04 10.33 19.53
C ARG A 172 -4.26 9.45 19.76
N GLY A 173 -4.08 8.28 20.38
CA GLY A 173 -5.21 7.48 20.87
C GLY A 173 -5.94 8.16 22.03
N ILE A 174 -5.20 8.82 22.93
CA ILE A 174 -5.79 9.68 23.96
C ILE A 174 -6.49 10.89 23.34
N SER A 175 -5.93 11.51 22.29
CA SER A 175 -6.63 12.55 21.51
C SER A 175 -7.96 12.05 20.94
N PHE A 176 -7.98 10.84 20.35
CA PHE A 176 -9.20 10.23 19.81
C PHE A 176 -10.25 10.05 20.90
N TRP A 177 -9.85 9.50 22.06
CA TRP A 177 -10.72 9.33 23.21
C TRP A 177 -11.29 10.66 23.72
N LEU A 178 -10.45 11.67 23.89
CA LEU A 178 -10.88 13.00 24.34
C LEU A 178 -11.83 13.66 23.34
N ALA A 179 -11.54 13.55 22.04
CA ALA A 179 -12.41 14.07 20.98
C ALA A 179 -13.78 13.36 20.98
N LEU A 180 -13.81 12.05 21.25
CA LEU A 180 -15.05 11.29 21.44
C LEU A 180 -15.82 11.76 22.67
N CYS A 181 -15.16 11.93 23.83
CA CYS A 181 -15.78 12.47 25.03
C CYS A 181 -16.41 13.85 24.78
N ASN A 182 -15.67 14.77 24.16
CA ASN A 182 -16.17 16.09 23.80
C ASN A 182 -17.41 16.00 22.90
N ALA A 183 -17.41 15.09 21.92
CA ALA A 183 -18.53 14.93 21.00
C ALA A 183 -19.76 14.28 21.65
N LEU A 184 -19.57 13.36 22.60
CA LEU A 184 -20.66 12.80 23.41
C LEU A 184 -21.25 13.83 24.38
N VAL A 185 -20.42 14.69 24.99
CA VAL A 185 -20.90 15.83 25.80
C VAL A 185 -21.70 16.81 24.94
N ALA A 186 -21.23 17.12 23.73
CA ALA A 186 -21.98 17.95 22.79
C ALA A 186 -23.32 17.30 22.42
N TRP A 187 -23.35 15.99 22.18
CA TRP A 187 -24.58 15.24 21.91
C TRP A 187 -25.57 15.30 23.07
N LEU A 188 -25.12 15.06 24.30
CA LEU A 188 -25.94 15.18 25.51
C LEU A 188 -26.54 16.59 25.66
N TRP A 189 -25.75 17.63 25.41
CA TRP A 189 -26.21 19.02 25.45
C TRP A 189 -27.32 19.30 24.42
N MET A 190 -27.16 18.78 23.20
CA MET A 190 -28.15 18.93 22.13
C MET A 190 -29.47 18.21 22.46
N GLU A 191 -29.42 16.99 23.00
CA GLU A 191 -30.63 16.27 23.40
C GLU A 191 -31.39 16.96 24.54
N ARG A 192 -30.66 17.48 25.54
CA ARG A 192 -31.27 18.22 26.66
C ARG A 192 -32.06 19.44 26.18
N ARG A 193 -31.55 20.18 25.19
CA ARG A 193 -32.26 21.34 24.64
C ARG A 193 -33.43 20.96 23.72
N GLY A 194 -33.41 19.77 23.15
CA GLY A 194 -34.47 19.26 22.26
C GLY A 194 -35.70 18.68 22.97
N GLY A 195 -35.75 18.68 24.31
CA GLY A 195 -36.90 18.20 25.09
C GLY A 195 -37.16 16.68 25.00
N ARG A 196 -36.21 15.89 24.47
CA ARG A 196 -36.34 14.44 24.33
C ARG A 196 -35.89 13.75 25.63
N ALA A 197 -36.76 12.92 26.22
CA ALA A 197 -36.58 12.31 27.55
C ALA A 197 -35.54 11.18 27.63
N THR A 198 -34.71 10.94 26.61
CA THR A 198 -33.80 9.79 26.52
C THR A 198 -32.33 10.12 26.84
N LEU A 199 -32.09 11.08 27.75
CA LEU A 199 -30.74 11.44 28.25
C LEU A 199 -29.93 10.26 28.80
N VAL A 200 -30.60 9.16 29.15
CA VAL A 200 -30.00 7.92 29.66
C VAL A 200 -29.01 7.31 28.65
N ARG A 201 -29.30 7.36 27.34
CA ARG A 201 -28.46 6.72 26.32
C ARG A 201 -27.10 7.41 26.11
N PRO A 202 -27.02 8.70 25.73
CA PRO A 202 -25.74 9.39 25.59
C PRO A 202 -24.99 9.48 26.93
N GLY A 203 -25.71 9.63 28.04
CA GLY A 203 -25.13 9.62 29.38
C GLY A 203 -24.44 8.29 29.72
N ALA A 204 -25.12 7.16 29.49
CA ALA A 204 -24.54 5.83 29.74
C ALA A 204 -23.32 5.55 28.83
N VAL A 205 -23.38 5.94 27.55
CA VAL A 205 -22.25 5.80 26.63
C VAL A 205 -21.08 6.66 27.08
N LEU A 206 -21.30 7.92 27.47
CA LEU A 206 -20.25 8.79 27.98
C LEU A 206 -19.61 8.23 29.25
N VAL A 207 -20.41 7.72 30.20
CA VAL A 207 -19.90 7.08 31.42
C VAL A 207 -19.05 5.87 31.08
N ALA A 208 -19.49 4.99 30.17
CA ALA A 208 -18.70 3.83 29.75
C ALA A 208 -17.38 4.25 29.06
N VAL A 209 -17.44 5.23 28.14
CA VAL A 209 -16.26 5.76 27.43
C VAL A 209 -15.27 6.43 28.38
N LEU A 210 -15.72 7.04 29.47
CA LEU A 210 -14.83 7.57 30.51
C LEU A 210 -14.28 6.47 31.42
N ALA A 211 -15.15 5.56 31.88
CA ALA A 211 -14.80 4.57 32.90
C ALA A 211 -13.80 3.53 32.39
N ILE A 212 -13.86 3.12 31.13
CA ILE A 212 -13.00 2.04 30.60
C ILE A 212 -11.52 2.46 30.57
N PRO A 213 -11.10 3.58 29.93
CA PRO A 213 -9.68 3.96 29.89
C PRO A 213 -9.16 4.40 31.26
N ILE A 214 -10.00 5.06 32.06
CA ILE A 214 -9.62 5.47 33.43
C ILE A 214 -9.45 4.23 34.33
N GLY A 215 -10.38 3.27 34.26
CA GLY A 215 -10.31 2.02 35.00
C GLY A 215 -9.09 1.18 34.60
N TYR A 216 -8.80 1.10 33.29
CA TYR A 216 -7.57 0.48 32.80
C TYR A 216 -6.31 1.20 33.31
N SER A 217 -6.30 2.53 33.27
CA SER A 217 -5.16 3.33 33.75
C SER A 217 -4.91 3.14 35.25
N ALA A 218 -5.99 3.09 36.05
CA ALA A 218 -5.90 2.80 37.48
C ALA A 218 -5.40 1.38 37.75
N TYR A 219 -5.94 0.38 37.05
CA TYR A 219 -5.50 -1.01 37.13
C TYR A 219 -4.01 -1.14 36.79
N ARG A 220 -3.58 -0.54 35.68
CA ARG A 220 -2.17 -0.57 35.26
C ARG A 220 -1.26 0.16 36.22
N SER A 221 -1.66 1.34 36.71
CA SER A 221 -0.87 2.07 37.71
C SER A 221 -0.63 1.24 38.98
N ALA A 222 -1.63 0.46 39.41
CA ALA A 222 -1.56 -0.39 40.59
C ALA A 222 -0.81 -1.73 40.39
N THR A 223 -0.77 -2.25 39.16
CA THR A 223 -0.20 -3.58 38.86
C THR A 223 1.16 -3.54 38.18
N LEU A 224 1.58 -2.38 37.67
CA LEU A 224 2.87 -2.24 37.00
C LEU A 224 4.01 -2.48 38.00
N GLU A 225 4.85 -3.47 37.75
CA GLU A 225 6.09 -3.69 38.50
C GLU A 225 7.20 -2.81 37.93
N THR A 226 7.93 -2.12 38.79
CA THR A 226 9.06 -1.25 38.41
C THR A 226 10.32 -1.66 39.15
N ARG A 227 11.47 -1.45 38.51
CA ARG A 227 12.81 -1.65 39.10
C ARG A 227 13.71 -0.46 38.77
N THR A 228 14.74 -0.22 39.59
CA THR A 228 15.75 0.79 39.28
C THR A 228 16.59 0.37 38.07
N ALA A 229 16.68 1.24 37.07
CA ALA A 229 17.51 1.09 35.88
C ALA A 229 18.91 1.66 36.12
N ALA A 230 18.98 2.92 36.55
CA ALA A 230 20.22 3.64 36.84
C ALA A 230 20.00 4.71 37.91
N ARG A 231 21.03 5.01 38.69
CA ARG A 231 21.07 6.16 39.60
C ARG A 231 21.72 7.34 38.90
N VAL A 232 20.95 8.40 38.67
CA VAL A 232 21.33 9.50 37.78
C VAL A 232 21.49 10.81 38.55
N ALA A 233 22.60 11.51 38.32
CA ALA A 233 22.82 12.87 38.78
C ALA A 233 22.40 13.86 37.69
N VAL A 234 21.46 14.75 37.99
CA VAL A 234 20.94 15.75 37.04
C VAL A 234 21.38 17.14 37.49
N LEU A 235 22.06 17.88 36.60
CA LEU A 235 22.65 19.18 36.90
C LEU A 235 22.01 20.28 36.03
N GLN A 236 21.57 21.35 36.67
CA GLN A 236 20.94 22.53 36.08
C GLN A 236 21.80 23.77 36.37
N PRO A 237 22.72 24.15 35.46
CA PRO A 237 23.70 25.21 35.69
C PRO A 237 23.15 26.64 35.48
N ASN A 238 21.92 26.79 34.98
CA ASN A 238 21.22 28.08 34.88
C ASN A 238 22.00 29.19 34.12
N VAL A 239 22.64 28.85 33.01
CA VAL A 239 23.41 29.81 32.20
C VAL A 239 22.48 30.65 31.31
N PRO A 240 22.53 32.00 31.34
CA PRO A 240 21.69 32.86 30.51
C PRO A 240 21.87 32.66 29.00
N GLN A 241 20.79 32.79 28.23
CA GLN A 241 20.83 32.61 26.77
C GLN A 241 21.59 33.72 26.04
N HIS A 242 21.52 34.97 26.50
CA HIS A 242 22.22 36.07 25.85
C HIS A 242 23.74 35.82 25.84
N LEU A 243 24.28 35.28 26.94
CA LEU A 243 25.69 34.93 27.07
C LEU A 243 26.07 33.83 26.06
N LYS A 244 25.23 32.80 25.93
CA LYS A 244 25.39 31.71 24.94
C LYS A 244 25.38 32.20 23.49
N MET A 245 24.81 33.38 23.20
CA MET A 245 24.75 33.94 21.84
C MET A 245 25.84 34.98 21.56
N THR A 246 26.29 35.72 22.56
CA THR A 246 27.27 36.81 22.37
C THR A 246 28.70 36.38 22.62
N ASP A 247 28.92 35.45 23.55
CA ASP A 247 30.25 35.00 23.97
C ASP A 247 30.20 33.52 24.38
N HIS A 248 30.39 32.63 23.39
CA HIS A 248 30.35 31.18 23.58
C HIS A 248 31.39 30.69 24.60
N SER A 249 32.53 31.38 24.71
CA SER A 249 33.57 31.06 25.69
C SER A 249 33.10 31.37 27.10
N ALA A 250 32.65 32.60 27.35
CA ALA A 250 32.17 33.00 28.67
C ALA A 250 30.96 32.17 29.11
N ALA A 251 30.09 31.81 28.18
CA ALA A 251 28.97 30.91 28.44
C ALA A 251 29.43 29.51 28.85
N THR A 252 30.42 28.96 28.16
CA THR A 252 31.02 27.67 28.51
C THR A 252 31.69 27.75 29.89
N ASP A 253 32.54 28.76 30.14
CA ASP A 253 33.22 28.93 31.43
C ASP A 253 32.24 29.08 32.61
N SER A 254 31.10 29.76 32.40
CA SER A 254 30.02 29.83 33.39
C SER A 254 29.37 28.48 33.64
N ALA A 255 29.10 27.70 32.58
CA ALA A 255 28.53 26.35 32.70
C ALA A 255 29.47 25.41 33.45
N LEU A 256 30.76 25.40 33.10
CA LEU A 256 31.78 24.54 33.71
C LEU A 256 31.94 24.82 35.21
N ARG A 257 31.96 26.10 35.62
CA ARG A 257 32.02 26.49 37.05
C ARG A 257 30.78 26.03 37.81
N SER A 258 29.60 26.39 37.32
CA SER A 258 28.33 26.06 37.97
C SER A 258 28.14 24.55 38.14
N VAL A 259 28.47 23.77 37.10
CA VAL A 259 28.42 22.30 37.16
C VAL A 259 29.36 21.75 38.24
N MET A 260 30.60 22.25 38.35
CA MET A 260 31.53 21.77 39.38
C MET A 260 31.08 22.14 40.78
N ASP A 261 30.57 23.36 40.98
CA ASP A 261 30.06 23.79 42.28
C ASP A 261 28.85 22.94 42.73
N LEU A 262 27.97 22.59 41.79
CA LEU A 262 26.81 21.73 42.04
C LEU A 262 27.21 20.26 42.28
N ALA A 263 28.25 19.76 41.61
CA ALA A 263 28.67 18.36 41.68
C ALA A 263 29.65 18.07 42.82
N ALA A 264 30.49 19.04 43.22
CA ALA A 264 31.52 18.88 44.24
C ALA A 264 31.02 18.29 45.57
N PRO A 265 29.81 18.59 46.08
CA PRO A 265 29.29 17.98 47.29
C PRO A 265 29.15 16.45 47.25
N TRP A 266 29.11 15.85 46.05
CA TRP A 266 28.90 14.41 45.83
C TRP A 266 30.20 13.64 45.57
N PHE A 267 31.33 14.34 45.40
CA PHE A 267 32.60 13.71 45.03
C PHE A 267 33.05 12.68 46.06
N GLY A 268 33.23 11.44 45.62
CA GLY A 268 33.59 10.29 46.47
C GLY A 268 32.61 9.98 47.61
N ARG A 269 31.40 10.55 47.62
CA ARG A 269 30.40 10.41 48.69
C ARG A 269 29.14 9.67 48.25
N GLU A 270 28.80 9.74 46.98
CA GLU A 270 27.59 9.15 46.40
C GLU A 270 27.97 8.17 45.29
N GLN A 271 27.17 7.11 45.10
CA GLN A 271 27.31 6.19 43.97
C GLN A 271 26.37 6.64 42.85
N ILE A 272 26.91 6.98 41.69
CA ILE A 272 26.18 7.50 40.54
C ILE A 272 26.57 6.68 39.31
N ASP A 273 25.59 6.30 38.49
CA ASP A 273 25.84 5.56 37.25
C ASP A 273 26.01 6.51 36.05
N LEU A 274 25.26 7.64 36.04
CA LEU A 274 25.26 8.61 34.95
C LEU A 274 25.03 10.04 35.44
N VAL A 275 25.83 10.97 34.93
CA VAL A 275 25.67 12.41 35.12
C VAL A 275 25.07 13.04 33.86
N LEU A 276 23.97 13.78 34.00
CA LEU A 276 23.28 14.44 32.89
C LEU A 276 23.49 15.95 32.91
N LEU A 277 24.02 16.46 31.81
CA LEU A 277 24.19 17.90 31.55
C LEU A 277 23.25 18.37 30.43
N PRO A 278 22.81 19.64 30.43
CA PRO A 278 21.86 20.14 29.42
C PRO A 278 22.35 20.11 27.97
N GLU A 279 21.42 20.27 27.02
CA GLU A 279 21.74 20.52 25.60
C GLU A 279 22.56 21.81 25.47
N THR A 280 23.59 21.79 24.61
CA THR A 280 24.49 22.94 24.40
C THR A 280 25.02 23.52 25.73
N ALA A 281 25.31 22.66 26.70
CA ALA A 281 26.01 23.03 27.93
C ALA A 281 27.41 23.53 27.61
N ILE A 282 28.05 22.90 26.63
CA ILE A 282 29.31 23.34 26.03
C ILE A 282 28.97 23.99 24.68
N GLN A 283 29.30 25.28 24.51
CA GLN A 283 29.02 26.04 23.27
C GLN A 283 30.22 26.01 22.29
N LEU A 284 31.16 25.12 22.54
CA LEU A 284 32.38 24.88 21.76
C LEU A 284 32.28 23.54 21.04
N TYR A 285 33.04 23.37 19.97
CA TYR A 285 33.16 22.08 19.28
C TYR A 285 33.96 21.09 20.12
N MET A 286 33.41 19.88 20.30
CA MET A 286 34.11 18.78 20.96
C MET A 286 35.27 18.28 20.11
N GLU A 287 35.09 18.16 18.80
CA GLU A 287 36.17 17.77 17.90
C GLU A 287 37.07 18.96 17.51
N PRO A 288 38.39 18.76 17.34
CA PRO A 288 39.29 19.79 16.79
C PRO A 288 38.97 20.06 15.31
N ILE A 289 38.80 21.34 14.95
CA ILE A 289 38.54 21.79 13.57
C ILE A 289 39.72 22.65 13.09
N GLU A 290 40.62 22.07 12.30
CA GLU A 290 41.62 22.83 11.54
C GLU A 290 41.01 23.26 10.19
N PRO A 291 41.16 24.52 9.73
CA PRO A 291 42.09 25.57 10.19
C PRO A 291 41.45 26.67 11.08
N ILE A 292 40.21 26.49 11.57
CA ILE A 292 39.40 27.58 12.15
C ILE A 292 39.67 27.83 13.64
N GLY A 293 40.44 26.97 14.33
CA GLY A 293 40.90 27.22 15.71
C GLY A 293 39.80 27.31 16.77
N HIS A 294 38.59 26.84 16.46
CA HIS A 294 37.40 26.93 17.34
C HIS A 294 37.05 25.61 18.06
N GLY A 295 37.83 24.55 17.89
CA GLY A 295 37.62 23.24 18.53
C GLY A 295 38.75 22.86 19.49
N GLY A 296 38.38 22.21 20.61
CA GLY A 296 39.33 21.52 21.51
C GLY A 296 40.13 22.41 22.45
N ARG A 297 39.49 23.06 23.45
CA ARG A 297 40.23 23.54 24.63
C ARG A 297 40.85 22.34 25.35
N PRO A 298 42.18 22.25 25.54
CA PRO A 298 42.81 21.15 26.29
C PRO A 298 42.26 21.02 27.71
N GLU A 299 41.85 22.14 28.30
CA GLU A 299 41.25 22.26 29.62
C GLU A 299 39.89 21.54 29.73
N LEU A 300 39.13 21.43 28.62
CA LEU A 300 37.81 20.80 28.62
C LEU A 300 37.89 19.30 28.87
N ALA A 301 38.89 18.63 28.30
CA ALA A 301 39.15 17.21 28.55
C ALA A 301 39.48 16.98 30.04
N SER A 302 40.39 17.78 30.59
CA SER A 302 40.73 17.72 32.02
C SER A 302 39.53 17.95 32.92
N TRP A 303 38.65 18.88 32.56
CA TRP A 303 37.44 19.17 33.31
C TRP A 303 36.44 18.01 33.28
N LEU A 304 36.16 17.43 32.09
CA LEU A 304 35.29 16.27 31.94
C LEU A 304 35.82 15.06 32.69
N THR A 305 37.13 14.80 32.59
CA THR A 305 37.80 13.73 33.36
C THR A 305 37.66 13.97 34.86
N THR A 306 37.92 15.19 35.34
CA THR A 306 37.79 15.52 36.78
C THR A 306 36.36 15.31 37.29
N LEU A 307 35.35 15.67 36.49
CA LEU A 307 33.95 15.46 36.83
C LEU A 307 33.59 13.97 36.86
N ALA A 308 33.98 13.22 35.82
CA ALA A 308 33.71 11.78 35.70
C ALA A 308 34.41 10.99 36.81
N ASP A 309 35.69 11.28 37.09
CA ASP A 309 36.49 10.66 38.16
C ASP A 309 35.96 11.01 39.55
N GLY A 310 35.68 12.30 39.79
CA GLY A 310 35.21 12.78 41.08
C GLY A 310 33.90 12.12 41.51
N LEU A 311 33.02 11.83 40.54
CA LEU A 311 31.73 11.17 40.75
C LEU A 311 31.77 9.66 40.50
N ASN A 312 32.86 9.13 39.96
CA ASN A 312 33.00 7.75 39.48
C ASN A 312 31.80 7.31 38.60
N ALA A 313 31.47 8.13 37.61
CA ALA A 313 30.25 8.00 36.80
C ALA A 313 30.46 8.44 35.36
N ASP A 314 29.74 7.82 34.42
CA ASP A 314 29.68 8.27 33.03
C ASP A 314 28.98 9.65 32.94
N VAL A 315 29.27 10.43 31.90
CA VAL A 315 28.68 11.76 31.70
C VAL A 315 28.03 11.86 30.33
N ALA A 316 26.75 12.23 30.28
CA ALA A 316 26.08 12.63 29.03
C ALA A 316 25.95 14.16 28.97
N VAL A 317 26.54 14.77 27.94
CA VAL A 317 26.63 16.23 27.79
C VAL A 317 26.24 16.70 26.40
N GLY A 318 25.48 17.80 26.34
CA GLY A 318 25.18 18.48 25.08
C GLY A 318 26.31 19.44 24.68
N ALA A 319 26.82 19.30 23.46
CA ALA A 319 27.86 20.15 22.89
C ALA A 319 27.70 20.32 21.37
N MET A 320 28.54 21.16 20.74
CA MET A 320 28.57 21.29 19.28
C MET A 320 29.43 20.17 18.68
N GLY A 321 28.88 19.45 17.69
CA GLY A 321 29.61 18.51 16.85
C GLY A 321 29.91 19.10 15.48
N ALA A 322 30.93 18.58 14.80
CA ALA A 322 31.22 18.95 13.41
C ALA A 322 31.54 17.73 12.54
N GLU A 323 31.33 17.86 11.22
CA GLU A 323 31.74 16.86 10.22
C GLU A 323 32.30 17.55 8.98
N ALA A 324 33.38 16.99 8.42
CA ALA A 324 34.02 17.50 7.22
C ALA A 324 33.19 17.11 5.98
N VAL A 325 32.87 18.09 5.14
CA VAL A 325 32.27 17.86 3.81
C VAL A 325 33.32 18.00 2.70
N SER A 326 34.35 18.82 2.94
CA SER A 326 35.57 18.91 2.13
C SER A 326 36.72 19.47 2.99
N ASP A 327 37.94 19.52 2.45
CA ASP A 327 39.14 20.01 3.15
C ASP A 327 38.96 21.44 3.74
N ASP A 328 38.06 22.25 3.16
CA ASP A 328 37.80 23.64 3.56
C ASP A 328 36.37 23.88 4.11
N ALA A 329 35.50 22.86 4.18
CA ALA A 329 34.08 23.02 4.54
C ALA A 329 33.60 22.00 5.57
N TRP A 330 32.92 22.51 6.60
CA TRP A 330 32.41 21.74 7.73
C TRP A 330 30.93 22.03 7.96
N VAL A 331 30.18 21.00 8.37
CA VAL A 331 28.77 21.15 8.79
C VAL A 331 28.69 21.03 10.30
N PRO A 332 28.16 22.06 11.00
CA PRO A 332 27.95 21.99 12.43
C PRO A 332 26.69 21.20 12.77
N TYR A 333 26.72 20.48 13.89
CA TYR A 333 25.61 19.72 14.44
C TYR A 333 25.41 20.06 15.92
N ASN A 334 24.16 20.06 16.36
CA ASN A 334 23.80 20.07 17.77
C ASN A 334 23.77 18.61 18.25
N SER A 335 24.66 18.27 19.17
CA SER A 335 25.01 16.88 19.47
C SER A 335 25.01 16.61 20.97
N ALA A 336 24.77 15.36 21.32
CA ALA A 336 24.96 14.81 22.63
C ALA A 336 26.17 13.87 22.60
N PHE A 337 27.03 13.98 23.58
CA PHE A 337 28.22 13.16 23.74
C PHE A 337 28.13 12.37 25.04
N HIS A 338 28.47 11.10 24.96
CA HIS A 338 28.66 10.24 26.10
C HIS A 338 30.15 10.14 26.41
N ILE A 339 30.53 10.48 27.64
CA ILE A 339 31.89 10.42 28.15
C ILE A 339 31.94 9.29 29.16
N ARG A 340 32.88 8.36 28.98
CA ARG A 340 33.04 7.22 29.89
C ARG A 340 33.84 7.62 31.12
N ALA A 341 33.47 7.10 32.27
CA ALA A 341 34.34 7.10 33.43
C ALA A 341 35.65 6.34 33.11
N PRO A 342 36.82 6.88 33.46
CA PRO A 342 38.07 6.14 33.40
C PRO A 342 37.97 4.85 34.22
N GLY A 343 38.24 3.70 33.59
CA GLY A 343 38.26 2.42 34.31
C GLY A 343 39.43 2.33 35.28
N ASP A 344 39.43 1.31 36.15
CA ASP A 344 40.52 1.01 37.11
C ASP A 344 41.92 0.84 36.46
N ASP A 345 41.96 0.72 35.13
CA ASP A 345 43.17 0.57 34.32
C ASP A 345 43.84 1.91 33.95
N VAL A 346 43.22 3.06 34.26
CA VAL A 346 43.84 4.39 34.11
C VAL A 346 44.50 4.76 35.43
N PRO A 347 45.85 4.88 35.52
CA PRO A 347 46.51 5.18 36.77
C PRO A 347 46.00 6.50 37.35
N PRO A 348 45.71 6.60 38.66
CA PRO A 348 45.32 7.86 39.26
C PRO A 348 46.43 8.87 39.02
N GLY A 349 46.15 9.89 38.21
CA GLY A 349 47.05 10.98 37.85
C GLY A 349 47.30 11.91 39.04
N GLY A 350 47.97 11.40 40.07
CA GLY A 350 48.33 12.09 41.30
C GLY A 350 49.79 12.54 41.33
N GLY A 351 50.35 13.01 40.22
CA GLY A 351 51.71 13.55 40.16
C GLY A 351 51.81 14.70 39.17
N ALA A 352 52.59 15.74 39.51
CA ALA A 352 52.76 16.98 38.76
C ALA A 352 53.36 16.82 37.33
N GLU A 353 53.50 15.59 36.83
CA GLU A 353 54.07 15.24 35.51
C GLU A 353 53.13 14.35 34.64
N ALA A 354 51.88 14.11 35.05
CA ALA A 354 50.93 13.33 34.25
C ALA A 354 50.52 14.10 32.97
N ARG A 355 50.69 13.47 31.79
CA ARG A 355 50.18 14.01 30.52
C ARG A 355 48.65 14.13 30.59
N PRO A 356 48.05 15.26 30.17
CA PRO A 356 46.60 15.36 30.09
C PRO A 356 46.04 14.32 29.12
N THR A 357 45.03 13.55 29.57
CA THR A 357 44.33 12.58 28.73
C THR A 357 43.66 13.29 27.56
N PRO A 358 43.96 12.92 26.31
CA PRO A 358 43.27 13.48 25.14
C PRO A 358 41.75 13.27 25.21
N LEU A 359 40.98 14.26 24.76
CA LEU A 359 39.52 14.16 24.72
C LEU A 359 39.02 12.95 23.90
N SER A 360 39.77 12.56 22.86
CA SER A 360 39.51 11.38 22.03
C SER A 360 39.46 10.07 22.81
N ASP A 361 40.16 10.00 23.94
CA ASP A 361 40.35 8.75 24.68
C ASP A 361 39.21 8.51 25.69
N ILE A 362 38.47 9.57 26.01
CA ILE A 362 37.30 9.54 26.92
C ILE A 362 35.96 9.76 26.20
N LEU A 363 36.00 10.26 24.95
CA LEU A 363 34.83 10.39 24.08
C LEU A 363 34.30 9.00 23.68
N GLY A 364 33.11 8.67 24.19
CA GLY A 364 32.35 7.50 23.79
C GLY A 364 31.45 7.79 22.58
N GLU A 365 30.16 7.50 22.72
CA GLU A 365 29.19 7.65 21.64
C GLU A 365 28.75 9.12 21.45
N ARG A 366 28.74 9.57 20.19
CA ARG A 366 28.14 10.86 19.75
C ARG A 366 26.79 10.61 19.09
N ARG A 367 25.83 11.50 19.37
CA ARG A 367 24.48 11.47 18.80
C ARG A 367 24.07 12.86 18.34
N ASP A 368 23.73 13.02 17.07
CA ASP A 368 23.29 14.31 16.51
C ASP A 368 21.76 14.48 16.55
N LYS A 369 21.33 15.72 16.72
CA LYS A 369 19.91 16.12 16.66
C LYS A 369 19.34 15.88 15.27
N ARG A 370 18.24 15.13 15.20
CA ARG A 370 17.58 14.74 13.93
C ARG A 370 16.36 15.59 13.64
N HIS A 371 15.53 15.87 14.63
CA HIS A 371 14.41 16.80 14.46
C HIS A 371 14.83 18.22 14.83
N LEU A 372 15.17 18.98 13.80
CA LEU A 372 15.53 20.38 13.90
C LEU A 372 14.30 21.25 14.14
N VAL A 373 14.44 22.26 15.00
CA VAL A 373 13.37 23.22 15.30
C VAL A 373 13.04 23.99 14.02
N PRO A 374 11.79 23.90 13.51
CA PRO A 374 11.41 24.59 12.29
C PRO A 374 11.60 26.11 12.40
N LEU A 375 12.07 26.72 11.33
CA LEU A 375 12.34 28.14 11.11
C LEU A 375 13.48 28.73 11.96
N VAL A 376 14.09 27.93 12.84
CA VAL A 376 15.20 28.33 13.71
C VAL A 376 16.47 27.57 13.36
N GLU A 377 16.42 26.24 13.39
CA GLU A 377 17.51 25.35 12.97
C GLU A 377 17.32 24.92 11.50
N ARG A 378 16.08 24.97 10.98
CA ARG A 378 15.76 24.63 9.57
C ARG A 378 14.52 25.34 9.05
N VAL A 379 14.59 26.03 7.93
CA VAL A 379 13.39 26.57 7.24
C VAL A 379 12.79 25.49 6.33
N PRO A 380 11.48 25.14 6.45
CA PRO A 380 10.84 24.16 5.59
C PRO A 380 11.01 24.48 4.10
N PHE A 381 11.31 23.46 3.28
CA PHE A 381 11.52 23.57 1.84
C PHE A 381 12.73 24.41 1.38
N VAL A 382 13.57 24.88 2.31
CA VAL A 382 14.80 25.63 1.99
C VAL A 382 16.01 24.74 2.22
N PRO A 383 16.93 24.61 1.23
CA PRO A 383 18.16 23.84 1.40
C PRO A 383 19.05 24.39 2.53
N PRO A 384 19.66 23.52 3.37
CA PRO A 384 20.61 23.91 4.41
C PRO A 384 21.72 24.87 3.95
N GLU A 385 22.28 24.65 2.76
CA GLU A 385 23.36 25.48 2.22
C GLU A 385 22.97 26.96 2.01
N TRP A 386 21.69 27.26 1.79
CA TRP A 386 21.21 28.64 1.62
C TRP A 386 21.11 29.39 2.96
N MET A 387 21.08 28.65 4.07
CA MET A 387 21.08 29.23 5.42
C MET A 387 22.50 29.38 5.97
N ALA A 388 23.46 28.60 5.46
CA ALA A 388 24.86 28.66 5.85
C ALA A 388 25.45 30.06 5.58
N GLY A 389 25.89 30.75 6.63
CA GLY A 389 26.49 32.09 6.56
C GLY A 389 25.53 33.26 6.87
N HIS A 390 24.23 33.03 7.04
CA HIS A 390 23.29 34.10 7.37
C HIS A 390 23.04 34.19 8.88
N ARG A 391 23.57 35.24 9.53
CA ARG A 391 23.50 35.49 10.99
C ARG A 391 22.10 35.39 11.59
N TYR A 392 21.05 35.62 10.80
CA TYR A 392 19.66 35.66 11.24
C TYR A 392 18.83 34.39 10.91
N LEU A 393 19.44 33.35 10.31
CA LEU A 393 18.76 32.11 9.89
C LEU A 393 19.36 30.84 10.54
N GLY A 394 19.84 30.93 11.79
CA GLY A 394 20.14 29.72 12.58
C GLY A 394 21.58 29.20 12.56
N GLY A 395 22.53 29.93 11.98
CA GLY A 395 23.94 29.52 11.82
C GLY A 395 24.73 29.11 13.07
N SER A 396 24.17 29.27 14.27
CA SER A 396 24.85 28.99 15.55
C SER A 396 24.47 27.67 16.22
N TYR A 397 23.47 26.92 15.72
CA TYR A 397 22.88 25.74 16.41
C TYR A 397 22.87 24.45 15.58
N GLY A 398 23.75 24.36 14.59
CA GLY A 398 23.88 23.19 13.72
C GLY A 398 22.85 23.17 12.58
N ILE A 399 23.33 23.05 11.33
CA ILE A 399 22.51 23.09 10.11
C ILE A 399 22.69 21.77 9.34
N GLY A 400 22.39 20.65 10.00
CA GLY A 400 22.52 19.31 9.42
C GLY A 400 21.40 18.94 8.43
N PRO A 401 21.62 17.95 7.55
CA PRO A 401 20.56 17.35 6.72
C PRO A 401 19.47 16.65 7.56
N LEU A 402 18.32 16.31 6.95
CA LEU A 402 17.20 15.60 7.61
C LEU A 402 17.58 14.21 8.16
N GLU A 403 18.66 13.64 7.60
CA GLU A 403 19.28 12.41 8.07
C GLU A 403 20.71 12.72 8.46
N PRO A 404 20.97 13.00 9.75
CA PRO A 404 22.34 13.16 10.22
C PRO A 404 23.11 11.83 10.07
N PRO A 405 24.44 11.89 10.02
CA PRO A 405 25.29 10.72 9.79
C PRO A 405 25.25 9.71 10.94
N THR A 406 24.92 10.17 12.15
CA THR A 406 24.86 9.33 13.33
C THR A 406 23.58 8.49 13.36
N GLU A 407 23.76 7.17 13.48
CA GLU A 407 22.65 6.24 13.67
C GLU A 407 21.95 6.44 15.03
N LEU A 408 20.64 6.19 15.08
CA LEU A 408 19.89 6.19 16.34
C LEU A 408 20.20 4.93 17.15
N ARG A 409 21.19 5.01 18.03
CA ARG A 409 21.60 3.91 18.92
C ARG A 409 21.33 4.22 20.38
N THR A 410 21.16 3.17 21.17
CA THR A 410 21.09 3.25 22.63
C THR A 410 22.50 3.22 23.20
N VAL A 411 22.77 4.04 24.20
CA VAL A 411 24.07 4.08 24.87
C VAL A 411 24.06 3.09 26.04
N ALA A 412 25.03 2.17 26.07
CA ALA A 412 25.19 1.24 27.18
C ALA A 412 25.97 1.90 28.33
N LEU A 413 25.49 1.71 29.56
CA LEU A 413 26.21 2.05 30.79
C LEU A 413 26.87 0.80 31.36
N THR A 414 28.13 0.94 31.76
CA THR A 414 28.88 -0.11 32.48
C THR A 414 29.22 0.42 33.87
N SER A 415 28.63 -0.15 34.93
CA SER A 415 28.99 0.26 36.30
C SER A 415 30.49 0.00 36.57
N PRO A 416 31.24 1.00 37.06
CA PRO A 416 32.62 0.80 37.51
C PRO A 416 32.67 -0.14 38.73
N GLY A 417 33.60 -1.10 38.72
CA GLY A 417 34.02 -1.84 39.93
C GLY A 417 33.18 -3.04 40.41
N GLN A 418 32.15 -3.49 39.68
CA GLN A 418 31.46 -4.75 40.01
C GLN A 418 31.65 -5.83 38.95
N THR A 419 32.40 -6.87 39.30
CA THR A 419 32.49 -8.14 38.58
C THR A 419 31.15 -8.88 38.69
N GLY A 420 30.17 -8.46 37.90
CA GLY A 420 28.81 -8.99 37.91
C GLY A 420 27.85 -8.12 37.10
N GLN A 421 27.83 -8.35 35.79
CA GLN A 421 27.02 -7.70 34.75
C GLN A 421 25.64 -7.15 35.22
N ARG A 422 25.52 -5.82 35.29
CA ARG A 422 24.25 -5.15 35.04
C ARG A 422 24.45 -4.14 33.90
N TRP A 423 24.20 -4.60 32.67
CA TRP A 423 24.18 -3.75 31.49
C TRP A 423 22.84 -3.01 31.49
N THR A 424 22.82 -1.71 31.78
CA THR A 424 21.67 -0.85 31.50
C THR A 424 21.97 0.00 30.27
N SER A 425 20.92 0.52 29.61
CA SER A 425 21.12 1.38 28.45
C SER A 425 20.08 2.49 28.40
N TYR A 426 20.45 3.61 27.78
CA TYR A 426 19.57 4.76 27.65
C TYR A 426 19.45 5.27 26.21
N GLY A 427 18.32 5.89 25.92
CA GLY A 427 18.07 6.60 24.66
C GLY A 427 18.09 8.11 24.84
N THR A 428 18.68 8.84 23.89
CA THR A 428 18.87 10.30 24.00
C THR A 428 17.88 11.09 23.16
N LEU A 429 17.04 11.89 23.82
CA LEU A 429 16.17 12.88 23.21
C LEU A 429 16.79 14.28 23.37
N ILE A 430 17.17 14.95 22.30
CA ILE A 430 17.74 16.30 22.37
C ILE A 430 16.62 17.33 22.22
N CYS A 431 16.30 18.03 23.31
CA CYS A 431 15.41 19.18 23.33
C CYS A 431 14.05 18.90 22.68
N TYR A 432 13.76 19.61 21.59
CA TYR A 432 12.54 19.56 20.78
C TYR A 432 12.11 18.14 20.40
N GLU A 433 13.03 17.19 20.32
CA GLU A 433 12.74 15.80 19.98
C GLU A 433 11.79 15.08 20.95
N SER A 434 11.61 15.61 22.16
CA SER A 434 10.65 15.11 23.16
C SER A 434 9.19 15.05 22.65
N ILE A 435 8.82 15.93 21.70
CA ILE A 435 7.46 15.97 21.16
C ILE A 435 7.17 14.82 20.19
N PHE A 436 8.22 14.16 19.67
CA PHE A 436 8.09 13.07 18.72
C PHE A 436 7.97 11.74 19.47
N ALA A 437 6.73 11.27 19.62
CA ALA A 437 6.45 9.92 20.08
C ALA A 437 7.24 8.90 19.23
N SER A 438 7.43 9.21 17.93
CA SER A 438 8.21 8.47 16.94
C SER A 438 9.73 8.46 17.16
N LEU A 439 10.28 9.07 18.22
CA LEU A 439 11.70 8.92 18.59
C LEU A 439 11.89 8.13 19.91
N SER A 440 11.08 8.40 20.93
CA SER A 440 11.09 7.64 22.21
C SER A 440 10.89 6.13 22.05
N ARG A 441 9.87 5.68 21.30
CA ARG A 441 9.60 4.23 21.12
C ARG A 441 10.69 3.42 20.38
N HIS A 442 11.63 4.07 19.71
CA HIS A 442 12.65 3.47 18.85
C HIS A 442 13.81 3.15 19.74
N TYR A 443 14.20 4.09 20.61
CA TYR A 443 15.10 3.78 21.72
C TYR A 443 14.52 2.67 22.61
N ARG A 444 13.26 2.76 23.03
CA ARG A 444 12.67 1.69 23.86
C ARG A 444 12.67 0.34 23.14
N ARG A 445 12.31 0.31 21.86
CA ARG A 445 12.34 -0.92 21.05
C ARG A 445 13.76 -1.42 20.77
N GLY A 446 14.73 -0.52 20.70
CA GLY A 446 16.16 -0.81 20.56
C GLY A 446 16.83 -1.26 21.85
N GLY A 447 16.08 -1.42 22.95
CA GLY A 447 16.58 -1.96 24.21
C GLY A 447 16.82 -0.93 25.31
N ALA A 448 16.51 0.36 25.09
CA ALA A 448 16.68 1.38 26.12
C ALA A 448 15.84 1.04 27.38
N GLU A 449 16.50 0.97 28.52
CA GLU A 449 15.87 0.77 29.82
C GLU A 449 15.29 2.09 30.35
N PHE A 450 15.90 3.22 30.02
CA PHE A 450 15.35 4.54 30.31
C PHE A 450 15.67 5.54 29.20
N LEU A 451 15.07 6.72 29.25
CA LEU A 451 15.37 7.79 28.30
C LEU A 451 15.97 8.98 29.02
N VAL A 452 16.85 9.70 28.33
CA VAL A 452 17.38 10.98 28.79
C VAL A 452 16.90 12.09 27.88
N ASN A 453 16.62 13.25 28.45
CA ASN A 453 16.32 14.45 27.70
C ASN A 453 17.27 15.58 28.08
N LEU A 454 18.18 15.89 27.16
CA LEU A 454 19.12 16.99 27.29
C LEU A 454 18.46 18.19 26.62
N THR A 455 18.22 19.29 27.34
CA THR A 455 17.45 20.41 26.77
C THR A 455 17.98 21.77 27.16
N ASN A 456 17.90 22.72 26.24
CA ASN A 456 18.20 24.11 26.50
C ASN A 456 16.91 24.95 26.46
N ASP A 457 16.34 25.23 27.63
CA ASP A 457 15.09 25.99 27.75
C ASP A 457 15.33 27.51 27.94
N SER A 458 16.58 27.99 27.87
CA SER A 458 16.92 29.41 28.08
C SER A 458 16.41 30.34 26.97
N TRP A 459 15.94 29.77 25.87
CA TRP A 459 15.25 30.45 24.77
C TRP A 459 13.87 30.99 25.18
N PHE A 460 13.28 30.43 26.24
CA PHE A 460 11.93 30.74 26.68
C PHE A 460 11.88 31.81 27.78
N GLY A 461 12.96 32.61 27.90
CA GLY A 461 13.03 33.88 28.61
C GLY A 461 13.44 33.79 30.09
N ARG A 462 14.35 34.67 30.57
CA ARG A 462 14.77 34.78 31.99
C ARG A 462 14.51 36.16 32.61
N ASP A 463 14.77 37.23 31.87
CA ASP A 463 15.13 38.52 32.48
C ASP A 463 13.94 39.45 32.79
N GLU A 464 12.78 39.27 32.12
CA GLU A 464 11.57 40.08 32.36
C GLU A 464 10.32 39.20 32.51
N TRP A 465 9.34 39.63 33.33
CA TRP A 465 8.15 38.83 33.70
C TRP A 465 7.32 38.34 32.49
N TRP A 466 7.36 39.07 31.37
CA TRP A 466 6.68 38.72 30.12
C TRP A 466 7.47 37.71 29.27
N SER A 467 8.75 37.51 29.54
CA SER A 467 9.59 36.53 28.85
C SER A 467 9.30 35.10 29.34
N ARG A 468 8.74 34.93 30.55
CA ARG A 468 8.27 33.63 31.08
C ARG A 468 7.09 33.11 30.26
N SER A 469 7.38 32.23 29.33
CA SER A 469 6.40 31.76 28.35
C SER A 469 5.90 30.35 28.64
N ALA A 470 4.72 29.99 28.11
CA ALA A 470 4.09 28.70 28.34
C ALA A 470 4.96 27.48 27.93
N ALA A 471 5.94 27.67 27.05
CA ALA A 471 6.90 26.64 26.62
C ALA A 471 7.63 25.98 27.79
N LEU A 472 7.97 26.72 28.85
CA LEU A 472 8.70 26.21 30.02
C LEU A 472 7.95 25.10 30.76
N TRP A 473 6.63 25.05 30.61
CA TRP A 473 5.77 23.99 31.17
C TRP A 473 5.28 23.01 30.09
N GLN A 474 5.08 23.46 28.85
CA GLN A 474 4.69 22.59 27.72
C GLN A 474 5.79 21.61 27.32
N HIS A 475 7.04 22.06 27.28
CA HIS A 475 8.16 21.23 26.85
C HIS A 475 8.36 19.99 27.74
N PRO A 476 8.48 20.09 29.08
CA PRO A 476 8.59 18.91 29.94
C PRO A 476 7.32 18.04 29.94
N ALA A 477 6.13 18.62 29.74
CA ALA A 477 4.86 17.88 29.74
C ALA A 477 4.81 16.75 28.69
N HIS A 478 5.49 16.91 27.56
CA HIS A 478 5.60 15.88 26.53
C HIS A 478 6.26 14.60 27.05
N LEU A 479 7.24 14.70 27.95
CA LEU A 479 7.95 13.54 28.49
C LEU A 479 7.06 12.67 29.36
N VAL A 480 5.99 13.21 29.97
CA VAL A 480 5.01 12.39 30.70
C VAL A 480 4.33 11.40 29.76
N MET A 481 3.90 11.87 28.58
CA MET A 481 3.31 10.99 27.56
C MET A 481 4.35 10.01 27.02
N ARG A 482 5.60 10.43 26.80
CA ARG A 482 6.67 9.52 26.37
C ARG A 482 6.94 8.42 27.41
N ALA A 483 6.93 8.74 28.70
CA ALA A 483 7.13 7.75 29.77
C ALA A 483 5.98 6.74 29.81
N LEU A 484 4.74 7.21 29.75
CA LEU A 484 3.54 6.37 29.74
C LEU A 484 3.46 5.46 28.51
N GLU A 485 3.70 6.01 27.33
CA GLU A 485 3.71 5.30 26.05
C GLU A 485 4.69 4.13 26.04
N ASN A 486 5.85 4.31 26.67
CA ASN A 486 6.96 3.36 26.62
C ASN A 486 7.13 2.53 27.90
N ARG A 487 6.44 2.90 28.99
CA ARG A 487 6.59 2.36 30.34
C ARG A 487 8.05 2.32 30.80
N VAL A 488 8.78 3.40 30.57
CA VAL A 488 10.15 3.60 31.06
C VAL A 488 10.29 4.95 31.72
N GLY A 489 11.21 5.04 32.67
CA GLY A 489 11.58 6.29 33.30
C GLY A 489 12.31 7.22 32.34
N ILE A 490 12.21 8.51 32.62
CA ILE A 490 12.88 9.57 31.85
C ILE A 490 13.58 10.52 32.81
N ALA A 491 14.86 10.79 32.56
CA ALA A 491 15.62 11.82 33.25
C ALA A 491 15.87 13.02 32.33
N ARG A 492 15.42 14.20 32.75
CA ARG A 492 15.55 15.46 31.98
C ARG A 492 16.51 16.41 32.68
N ALA A 493 17.55 16.85 31.96
CA ALA A 493 18.48 17.91 32.36
C ALA A 493 18.23 19.16 31.53
N ALA A 494 17.70 20.20 32.16
CA ALA A 494 17.46 21.50 31.55
C ALA A 494 18.49 22.53 32.01
N ASN A 495 18.86 23.48 31.13
CA ASN A 495 19.79 24.56 31.50
C ASN A 495 19.15 25.56 32.49
N THR A 496 18.07 26.23 32.07
CA THR A 496 17.31 27.20 32.90
C THR A 496 15.85 26.79 33.09
N GLY A 497 15.45 25.66 32.47
CA GLY A 497 14.09 25.13 32.49
C GLY A 497 13.86 24.11 33.60
N VAL A 498 12.77 23.36 33.54
CA VAL A 498 12.47 22.31 34.52
C VAL A 498 13.31 21.07 34.22
N SER A 499 14.21 20.72 35.14
CA SER A 499 14.84 19.41 35.22
C SER A 499 13.97 18.48 36.05
N MET A 500 13.80 17.23 35.61
CA MET A 500 12.88 16.31 36.29
C MET A 500 13.17 14.84 36.04
N ILE A 501 12.64 14.00 36.93
CA ILE A 501 12.47 12.56 36.70
C ILE A 501 11.00 12.26 36.50
N VAL A 502 10.69 11.50 35.45
CA VAL A 502 9.37 10.93 35.20
C VAL A 502 9.46 9.41 35.34
N ASP A 503 8.62 8.80 36.15
CA ASP A 503 8.58 7.35 36.31
C ASP A 503 7.77 6.65 35.19
N PRO A 504 7.83 5.30 35.05
CA PRO A 504 7.01 4.54 34.10
C PRO A 504 5.49 4.68 34.25
N ARG A 505 5.00 5.28 35.34
CA ARG A 505 3.59 5.60 35.59
C ARG A 505 3.25 7.06 35.23
N GLY A 506 4.20 7.79 34.64
CA GLY A 506 4.05 9.19 34.24
C GLY A 506 4.11 10.18 35.41
N ARG A 507 4.46 9.74 36.62
CA ARG A 507 4.57 10.61 37.79
C ARG A 507 5.90 11.35 37.75
N MET A 508 5.86 12.66 37.94
CA MET A 508 7.05 13.49 38.11
C MET A 508 7.52 13.34 39.57
N THR A 509 8.61 12.62 39.79
CA THR A 509 9.10 12.29 41.15
C THR A 509 10.08 13.33 41.70
N TYR A 510 10.83 14.00 40.82
CA TYR A 510 11.73 15.11 41.15
C TYR A 510 11.53 16.22 40.12
N VAL A 511 11.47 17.48 40.58
CA VAL A 511 11.23 18.66 39.74
C VAL A 511 12.01 19.84 40.31
N THR A 512 12.86 20.48 39.50
CA THR A 512 13.62 21.66 39.92
C THR A 512 12.83 22.96 39.70
N PRO A 513 13.16 24.04 40.45
CA PRO A 513 12.69 25.37 40.13
C PRO A 513 13.22 25.89 38.78
N LEU A 514 12.45 26.79 38.15
CA LEU A 514 12.88 27.51 36.94
C LEU A 514 13.90 28.60 37.29
N PHE A 515 14.89 28.82 36.43
CA PHE A 515 15.86 29.91 36.53
C PHE A 515 16.73 29.94 37.79
N GLU A 516 16.92 28.78 38.43
CA GLU A 516 17.80 28.61 39.58
C GLU A 516 18.86 27.56 39.26
N GLU A 517 20.06 27.69 39.85
CA GLU A 517 21.02 26.59 39.84
C GLU A 517 20.48 25.48 40.74
N ALA A 518 20.39 24.27 40.20
CA ALA A 518 19.82 23.13 40.92
C ALA A 518 20.51 21.84 40.52
N ALA A 519 20.58 20.90 41.46
CA ALA A 519 21.14 19.59 41.23
C ALA A 519 20.45 18.57 42.13
N PHE A 520 20.24 17.37 41.61
CA PHE A 520 19.71 16.28 42.42
C PHE A 520 20.21 14.92 41.90
N ILE A 521 20.24 13.93 42.79
CA ILE A 521 20.48 12.53 42.47
C ILE A 521 19.16 11.78 42.65
N ALA A 522 18.79 10.96 41.67
CA ALA A 522 17.56 10.19 41.72
C ALA A 522 17.70 8.86 40.98
N ASP A 523 16.97 7.86 41.45
CA ASP A 523 16.83 6.58 40.76
C ASP A 523 15.84 6.72 39.60
N VAL A 524 16.26 6.30 38.41
CA VAL A 524 15.39 6.21 37.24
C VAL A 524 14.82 4.80 37.17
N GLU A 525 13.50 4.69 37.27
CA GLU A 525 12.82 3.40 37.21
C GLU A 525 12.62 2.93 35.76
N THR A 526 12.57 1.62 35.56
CA THR A 526 12.16 0.97 34.32
C THR A 526 11.19 -0.18 34.58
N THR A 527 10.65 -0.73 33.51
CA THR A 527 9.82 -1.94 33.51
C THR A 527 10.43 -2.97 32.56
N ASP A 528 10.13 -4.23 32.78
CA ASP A 528 10.54 -5.30 31.86
C ASP A 528 9.51 -5.55 30.73
N GLU A 529 8.41 -4.79 30.73
CA GLU A 529 7.34 -4.91 29.75
C GLU A 529 7.58 -4.01 28.52
N GLN A 530 7.22 -4.52 27.34
CA GLN A 530 7.07 -3.71 26.13
C GLN A 530 5.59 -3.46 25.85
N THR A 531 5.21 -2.19 25.78
CA THR A 531 3.83 -1.74 25.59
C THR A 531 3.29 -2.07 24.19
N VAL A 532 1.96 -2.11 24.05
CA VAL A 532 1.30 -2.29 22.75
C VAL A 532 1.66 -1.14 21.80
N PHE A 533 1.76 0.09 22.33
CA PHE A 533 2.23 1.25 21.57
C PHE A 533 3.68 1.08 21.08
N VAL A 534 4.60 0.58 21.91
CA VAL A 534 5.98 0.28 21.50
C VAL A 534 6.01 -0.78 20.39
N ARG A 535 5.11 -1.77 20.42
CA ARG A 535 5.04 -2.82 19.40
C ARG A 535 4.45 -2.32 18.08
N PHE A 536 3.27 -1.70 18.10
CA PHE A 536 2.50 -1.39 16.88
C PHE A 536 2.58 0.07 16.41
N GLY A 537 3.04 0.99 17.26
CA GLY A 537 3.08 2.42 16.95
C GLY A 537 1.69 3.06 17.01
N ASP A 538 1.53 4.16 16.26
CA ASP A 538 0.32 4.99 16.29
C ASP A 538 -0.75 4.49 15.30
N VAL A 539 -1.32 3.32 15.61
CA VAL A 539 -2.39 2.70 14.82
C VAL A 539 -3.65 3.58 14.80
N THR A 540 -4.00 4.21 15.93
CA THR A 540 -5.20 5.05 16.06
C THR A 540 -5.14 6.27 15.13
N GLY A 541 -3.98 6.92 15.07
CA GLY A 541 -3.74 8.03 14.15
C GLY A 541 -3.86 7.61 12.69
N ALA A 542 -3.17 6.54 12.31
CA ALA A 542 -3.18 6.03 10.93
C ALA A 542 -4.58 5.58 10.48
N ALA A 543 -5.32 4.85 11.34
CA ALA A 543 -6.68 4.42 11.06
C ALA A 543 -7.65 5.60 10.92
N SER A 544 -7.52 6.63 11.75
CA SER A 544 -8.34 7.84 11.65
C SER A 544 -8.08 8.59 10.34
N ALA A 545 -6.82 8.70 9.93
CA ALA A 545 -6.44 9.31 8.65
C ALA A 545 -7.03 8.53 7.46
N ALA A 546 -6.91 7.20 7.45
CA ALA A 546 -7.51 6.35 6.42
C ALA A 546 -9.04 6.52 6.36
N ALA A 547 -9.73 6.51 7.51
CA ALA A 547 -11.18 6.69 7.58
C ALA A 547 -11.63 8.07 7.05
N ALA A 548 -10.89 9.14 7.39
CA ALA A 548 -11.16 10.48 6.88
C ALA A 548 -10.99 10.57 5.35
N VAL A 549 -9.92 9.97 4.80
CA VAL A 549 -9.69 9.90 3.34
C VAL A 549 -10.81 9.14 2.64
N LEU A 550 -11.18 7.96 3.14
CA LEU A 550 -12.26 7.15 2.56
C LEU A 550 -13.60 7.92 2.55
N ALA A 551 -13.95 8.59 3.65
CA ALA A 551 -15.17 9.39 3.73
C ALA A 551 -15.16 10.55 2.71
N MET A 552 -14.02 11.23 2.54
CA MET A 552 -13.87 12.34 1.61
C MET A 552 -13.88 11.88 0.14
N SER A 553 -13.24 10.76 -0.17
CA SER A 553 -13.26 10.12 -1.50
C SER A 553 -14.68 9.68 -1.88
N TRP A 554 -15.45 9.13 -0.94
CA TRP A 554 -16.85 8.77 -1.16
C TRP A 554 -17.72 9.99 -1.47
N LEU A 555 -17.52 11.09 -0.74
CA LEU A 555 -18.22 12.35 -0.98
C LEU A 555 -17.89 12.95 -2.34
N TRP A 556 -16.63 12.87 -2.75
CA TRP A 556 -16.19 13.31 -4.06
C TRP A 556 -16.87 12.49 -5.16
N ALA A 557 -16.87 11.15 -5.06
CA ALA A 557 -17.57 10.26 -5.98
C ALA A 557 -19.10 10.54 -6.02
N ARG A 558 -19.74 10.77 -4.87
CA ARG A 558 -21.18 11.09 -4.78
C ARG A 558 -21.55 12.43 -5.39
N SER A 559 -20.69 13.45 -5.29
CA SER A 559 -20.98 14.76 -5.86
C SER A 559 -20.99 14.75 -7.40
N ARG A 560 -20.19 13.87 -8.02
CA ARG A 560 -20.20 13.65 -9.47
C ARG A 560 -21.44 12.86 -9.95
N ARG A 561 -22.03 12.01 -9.10
CA ARG A 561 -23.31 11.33 -9.40
C ARG A 561 -24.52 12.27 -9.56
N ARG A 562 -24.49 13.51 -9.03
CA ARG A 562 -25.61 14.48 -9.20
C ARG A 562 -25.68 15.12 -10.60
N ARG A 563 -24.62 15.03 -11.40
CA ARG A 563 -24.67 15.36 -12.84
C ARG A 563 -25.16 14.18 -13.70
N TRP A 564 -25.35 13.02 -13.08
CA TRP A 564 -25.69 11.72 -13.70
C TRP A 564 -26.93 11.13 -13.00
N ALA A 565 -27.88 11.98 -12.61
CA ALA A 565 -29.04 11.63 -11.80
C ALA A 565 -30.29 11.32 -12.65
N GLY A 566 -30.13 10.53 -13.71
CA GLY A 566 -31.18 9.63 -14.19
C GLY A 566 -30.65 8.22 -13.97
N LEU A 567 -31.45 7.33 -13.36
CA LEU A 567 -31.11 5.95 -12.92
C LEU A 567 -30.58 5.86 -11.48
N SER A 568 -31.48 5.66 -10.52
CA SER A 568 -31.15 5.40 -9.11
C SER A 568 -32.16 4.44 -8.48
N ILE A 569 -31.92 3.13 -8.61
CA ILE A 569 -32.47 2.10 -7.71
C ILE A 569 -31.41 0.99 -7.57
N ALA A 570 -30.61 0.99 -6.49
CA ALA A 570 -29.83 -0.18 -6.03
C ALA A 570 -29.03 0.04 -4.73
N ALA A 571 -29.06 1.22 -4.08
CA ALA A 571 -28.18 1.49 -2.93
C ALA A 571 -28.70 1.01 -1.56
N GLY A 572 -29.85 0.33 -1.50
CA GLY A 572 -30.52 -0.02 -0.24
C GLY A 572 -30.06 -1.31 0.45
N ALA A 573 -29.25 -2.16 -0.18
CA ALA A 573 -29.08 -3.54 0.28
C ALA A 573 -27.77 -3.85 1.06
N LEU A 574 -26.84 -2.89 1.22
CA LEU A 574 -25.52 -3.17 1.81
C LEU A 574 -25.36 -2.75 3.29
N LEU A 575 -26.38 -2.17 3.94
CA LEU A 575 -26.26 -1.63 5.30
C LEU A 575 -27.00 -2.41 6.39
N GLY A 576 -27.45 -3.63 6.12
CA GLY A 576 -28.12 -4.47 7.12
C GLY A 576 -27.54 -5.88 7.15
N GLY A 577 -26.54 -6.13 7.98
CA GLY A 577 -26.11 -7.51 8.26
C GLY A 577 -24.75 -7.64 8.94
N GLY A 578 -24.76 -7.81 10.26
CA GLY A 578 -23.80 -8.68 10.95
C GLY A 578 -22.53 -8.04 11.50
N LEU A 579 -22.61 -7.61 12.77
CA LEU A 579 -21.49 -7.70 13.70
C LEU A 579 -20.89 -9.12 13.64
N LEU A 580 -19.60 -9.26 13.34
CA LEU A 580 -18.74 -10.29 13.93
C LEU A 580 -17.30 -9.78 14.03
N TRP A 581 -16.89 -9.61 15.28
CA TRP A 581 -15.55 -9.38 15.81
C TRP A 581 -14.58 -10.48 15.36
N PRO A 582 -13.37 -10.19 14.84
CA PRO A 582 -12.33 -11.19 14.77
C PRO A 582 -11.68 -11.28 16.14
N ALA A 583 -11.87 -12.41 16.81
CA ALA A 583 -11.06 -12.80 17.95
C ALA A 583 -9.57 -12.72 17.58
N ALA A 584 -8.79 -12.18 18.50
CA ALA A 584 -7.34 -12.07 18.40
C ALA A 584 -6.71 -13.44 18.11
N VAL A 585 -6.13 -13.60 16.93
CA VAL A 585 -5.05 -14.57 16.72
C VAL A 585 -3.78 -13.85 17.14
N ALA A 586 -3.26 -14.21 18.32
CA ALA A 586 -2.02 -13.65 18.84
C ALA A 586 -0.84 -14.08 17.95
N ALA A 587 -0.35 -13.19 17.10
CA ALA A 587 0.87 -13.45 16.31
C ALA A 587 2.10 -13.44 17.25
N GLN A 588 2.93 -14.49 17.15
CA GLN A 588 4.19 -14.66 17.87
C GLN A 588 5.20 -13.58 17.55
N ASP A 589 6.10 -13.45 18.52
CA ASP A 589 7.31 -12.64 18.53
C ASP A 589 8.24 -12.92 17.33
N PRO A 590 8.60 -11.90 16.52
CA PRO A 590 9.48 -12.04 15.36
C PRO A 590 10.87 -12.62 15.67
N ASP A 591 11.33 -12.57 16.93
CA ASP A 591 12.68 -12.93 17.32
C ASP A 591 12.88 -14.41 17.75
N THR A 592 11.86 -15.25 17.66
CA THR A 592 12.00 -16.70 17.98
C THR A 592 12.53 -17.57 16.83
N LEU A 593 12.76 -17.03 15.64
CA LEU A 593 13.13 -17.81 14.44
C LEU A 593 14.45 -17.46 13.74
N ARG A 594 15.35 -16.68 14.37
CA ARG A 594 16.76 -16.66 13.89
C ARG A 594 17.49 -17.93 14.31
N ARG A 595 17.12 -19.07 13.71
CA ARG A 595 18.01 -20.23 13.60
C ARG A 595 18.74 -20.12 12.26
N GLU A 596 20.05 -19.93 12.33
CA GLU A 596 20.97 -20.16 11.22
C GLU A 596 20.67 -21.54 10.61
N GLY A 597 20.14 -21.57 9.39
CA GLY A 597 19.84 -22.81 8.65
C GLY A 597 18.46 -22.91 7.99
N ALA A 598 17.52 -22.00 8.27
CA ALA A 598 16.26 -21.92 7.53
C ALA A 598 16.30 -20.70 6.58
N THR A 599 16.58 -20.94 5.30
CA THR A 599 16.30 -19.95 4.24
C THR A 599 14.85 -19.46 4.38
N PRO A 600 14.59 -18.14 4.33
CA PRO A 600 13.23 -17.61 4.39
C PRO A 600 12.38 -18.26 3.31
N ALA A 601 11.29 -18.93 3.67
CA ALA A 601 10.33 -19.42 2.69
C ALA A 601 9.61 -18.20 2.11
N ASP A 602 10.15 -17.71 1.00
CA ASP A 602 9.85 -16.42 0.40
C ASP A 602 8.39 -16.28 -0.04
N THR A 603 7.88 -15.06 0.12
CA THR A 603 6.84 -14.50 -0.76
C THR A 603 7.13 -14.86 -2.18
N LEU A 604 6.21 -15.53 -2.90
CA LEU A 604 6.41 -15.88 -4.31
C LEU A 604 7.89 -16.11 -4.57
N GLU A 605 8.50 -17.14 -3.97
CA GLU A 605 9.89 -17.44 -4.30
C GLU A 605 9.88 -17.81 -5.78
N GLU A 606 9.98 -16.79 -6.63
CA GLU A 606 10.32 -16.85 -8.02
C GLU A 606 11.72 -17.42 -7.99
N SER A 607 11.81 -18.74 -7.89
CA SER A 607 12.92 -19.44 -8.49
C SER A 607 12.60 -19.37 -9.98
N PRO A 608 13.13 -18.41 -10.76
CA PRO A 608 13.00 -18.46 -12.21
C PRO A 608 13.52 -19.83 -12.62
N VAL A 609 12.60 -20.69 -13.06
CA VAL A 609 12.98 -21.98 -13.66
C VAL A 609 13.39 -21.73 -15.10
N MET A 610 12.91 -20.64 -15.69
CA MET A 610 13.26 -20.19 -17.01
C MET A 610 13.12 -18.67 -17.15
N ALA A 611 14.04 -17.98 -17.82
CA ALA A 611 13.92 -16.58 -18.21
C ALA A 611 14.06 -16.42 -19.73
N LEU A 612 13.07 -15.80 -20.37
CA LEU A 612 13.12 -15.48 -21.79
C LEU A 612 14.04 -14.26 -22.01
N PRO A 613 15.05 -14.30 -22.90
CA PRO A 613 15.82 -13.10 -23.24
C PRO A 613 14.93 -12.00 -23.82
N GLY A 614 15.09 -10.74 -23.38
CA GLY A 614 14.43 -9.51 -23.87
C GLY A 614 12.95 -9.33 -23.55
N LEU A 615 12.23 -10.43 -23.36
CA LEU A 615 10.89 -10.47 -22.78
C LEU A 615 11.07 -10.92 -21.33
N THR A 616 10.88 -10.05 -20.35
CA THR A 616 11.02 -10.40 -18.92
C THR A 616 9.86 -11.31 -18.50
N VAL A 617 9.86 -12.52 -19.03
CA VAL A 617 8.93 -13.60 -18.75
C VAL A 617 9.70 -14.67 -18.04
N THR A 618 9.32 -14.92 -16.79
CA THR A 618 9.92 -15.97 -15.98
C THR A 618 8.93 -17.12 -15.81
N ALA A 619 9.40 -18.35 -16.00
CA ALA A 619 8.63 -19.50 -15.58
C ALA A 619 8.67 -19.53 -14.05
N VAL A 620 7.56 -19.13 -13.44
CA VAL A 620 7.41 -19.06 -11.99
C VAL A 620 6.88 -20.37 -11.44
N ARG A 621 7.39 -20.77 -10.27
CA ARG A 621 6.76 -21.76 -9.40
C ARG A 621 6.15 -21.06 -8.19
N PRO A 622 4.98 -20.44 -8.34
CA PRO A 622 4.35 -19.74 -7.25
C PRO A 622 4.02 -20.71 -6.12
N ALA A 623 4.25 -20.26 -4.87
CA ALA A 623 3.83 -20.97 -3.66
C ALA A 623 2.32 -21.34 -3.67
N ALA A 624 1.54 -20.70 -4.56
CA ALA A 624 0.13 -20.97 -4.77
C ALA A 624 -0.18 -22.27 -5.54
N THR A 625 0.77 -22.87 -6.25
CA THR A 625 0.60 -24.13 -6.98
C THR A 625 1.34 -25.25 -6.27
N ALA A 626 0.68 -25.88 -5.30
CA ALA A 626 1.14 -27.16 -4.78
C ALA A 626 1.17 -28.17 -5.94
N SER A 627 2.23 -28.97 -6.05
CA SER A 627 2.31 -30.23 -6.82
C SER A 627 2.12 -30.28 -8.36
N GLY A 628 2.45 -29.24 -9.13
CA GLY A 628 2.79 -29.45 -10.56
C GLY A 628 2.11 -28.59 -11.63
N ALA A 629 1.31 -27.58 -11.29
CA ALA A 629 0.81 -26.65 -12.32
C ALA A 629 1.96 -25.81 -12.90
N SER A 630 1.92 -25.53 -14.21
CA SER A 630 2.94 -24.73 -14.90
C SER A 630 2.51 -23.26 -14.96
N GLY A 631 3.30 -22.38 -14.35
CA GLY A 631 3.10 -20.92 -14.37
C GLY A 631 4.07 -20.21 -15.30
N VAL A 632 3.63 -19.08 -15.87
CA VAL A 632 4.47 -18.15 -16.64
C VAL A 632 4.12 -16.74 -16.15
N SER A 633 5.10 -15.94 -15.72
CA SER A 633 4.89 -14.53 -15.42
C SER A 633 5.45 -13.65 -16.53
N LEU A 634 4.91 -12.44 -16.69
CA LEU A 634 5.37 -11.40 -17.61
C LEU A 634 5.48 -10.09 -16.83
N SER A 635 6.67 -9.48 -16.82
CA SER A 635 6.84 -8.10 -16.36
C SER A 635 6.44 -7.13 -17.45
N LEU A 636 5.60 -6.16 -17.09
CA LEU A 636 5.10 -5.14 -18.01
C LEU A 636 6.12 -4.03 -18.31
N ALA A 637 7.27 -4.05 -17.64
CA ALA A 637 8.42 -3.22 -17.98
C ALA A 637 9.19 -3.72 -19.22
N SER A 638 8.80 -4.87 -19.79
CA SER A 638 9.47 -5.41 -20.98
C SER A 638 9.25 -4.52 -22.22
N PRO A 639 10.30 -4.29 -23.05
CA PRO A 639 10.21 -3.52 -24.29
C PRO A 639 9.24 -4.10 -25.33
N MET A 640 8.94 -5.40 -25.25
CA MET A 640 8.01 -6.10 -26.15
C MET A 640 6.55 -5.71 -25.96
N VAL A 641 6.17 -5.42 -24.71
CA VAL A 641 4.81 -4.96 -24.43
C VAL A 641 4.66 -3.56 -25.01
N PRO A 642 3.56 -3.21 -25.70
CA PRO A 642 3.35 -1.84 -26.17
C PRO A 642 3.30 -0.81 -25.03
N ALA A 643 3.59 0.46 -25.30
CA ALA A 643 3.29 1.54 -24.35
C ALA A 643 1.78 1.60 -24.04
N ALA A 644 1.42 1.86 -22.78
CA ALA A 644 0.04 1.91 -22.27
C ALA A 644 -0.81 0.71 -22.74
N PRO A 645 -0.39 -0.52 -22.42
CA PRO A 645 -0.98 -1.72 -22.99
C PRO A 645 -2.37 -1.99 -22.42
N LEU A 646 -3.27 -2.46 -23.27
CA LEU A 646 -4.50 -3.12 -22.83
C LEU A 646 -4.24 -4.60 -22.60
N MET A 647 -5.05 -5.25 -21.76
CA MET A 647 -4.82 -6.63 -21.34
C MET A 647 -4.71 -7.62 -22.50
N SER A 648 -5.51 -7.46 -23.55
CA SER A 648 -5.42 -8.30 -24.74
C SER A 648 -4.06 -8.22 -25.45
N GLU A 649 -3.41 -7.06 -25.46
CA GLU A 649 -2.10 -6.88 -26.09
C GLU A 649 -1.00 -7.55 -25.27
N ALA A 650 -0.99 -7.35 -23.95
CA ALA A 650 -0.02 -8.01 -23.09
C ALA A 650 -0.18 -9.54 -23.09
N LEU A 651 -1.42 -10.05 -23.09
CA LEU A 651 -1.68 -11.49 -23.14
C LEU A 651 -1.32 -12.13 -24.48
N ARG A 652 -1.29 -11.37 -25.58
CA ARG A 652 -0.76 -11.87 -26.86
C ARG A 652 0.76 -12.07 -26.82
N GLU A 653 1.46 -11.40 -25.92
CA GLU A 653 2.89 -11.61 -25.68
C GLU A 653 3.20 -12.80 -24.78
N MET A 654 2.18 -13.38 -24.13
CA MET A 654 2.38 -14.49 -23.21
C MET A 654 2.41 -15.85 -23.95
N PRO A 655 3.41 -16.70 -23.67
CA PRO A 655 3.49 -18.05 -24.21
C PRO A 655 2.21 -18.87 -24.00
N PHE A 656 1.91 -19.77 -24.94
CA PHE A 656 0.81 -20.74 -24.90
C PHE A 656 -0.62 -20.18 -24.90
N LEU A 657 -0.79 -18.87 -24.77
CA LEU A 657 -2.10 -18.23 -24.74
C LEU A 657 -2.55 -17.83 -26.14
N GLN A 658 -3.82 -18.08 -26.43
CA GLN A 658 -4.46 -17.62 -27.65
C GLN A 658 -5.51 -16.57 -27.29
N VAL A 659 -5.22 -15.32 -27.63
CA VAL A 659 -6.15 -14.19 -27.51
C VAL A 659 -6.79 -13.94 -28.86
N ARG A 660 -8.12 -13.84 -28.88
CA ARG A 660 -8.92 -13.80 -30.10
C ARG A 660 -10.05 -12.79 -29.98
N SER A 661 -10.27 -11.97 -30.99
CA SER A 661 -11.46 -11.14 -31.10
C SER A 661 -12.67 -11.95 -31.57
N ASN A 662 -13.82 -11.77 -30.92
CA ASN A 662 -15.07 -12.38 -31.34
C ASN A 662 -15.91 -11.44 -32.26
N SER A 663 -17.03 -11.94 -32.78
CA SER A 663 -18.06 -11.17 -33.51
C SER A 663 -18.66 -9.93 -32.81
N ARG A 664 -18.23 -9.59 -31.59
CA ARG A 664 -18.62 -8.38 -30.84
C ARG A 664 -17.45 -7.42 -30.64
N GLY A 665 -16.31 -7.71 -31.27
CA GLY A 665 -15.07 -6.96 -31.08
C GLY A 665 -14.46 -7.14 -29.70
N GLU A 666 -14.86 -8.16 -28.93
CA GLU A 666 -14.29 -8.41 -27.60
C GLU A 666 -13.14 -9.40 -27.68
N ALA A 667 -12.07 -9.11 -26.95
CA ALA A 667 -10.96 -10.04 -26.82
C ALA A 667 -11.28 -11.15 -25.82
N GLN A 668 -11.12 -12.39 -26.27
CA GLN A 668 -11.33 -13.61 -25.52
C GLN A 668 -10.04 -14.40 -25.42
N LEU A 669 -9.84 -15.03 -24.27
CA LEU A 669 -8.73 -15.93 -24.03
C LEU A 669 -9.15 -17.39 -24.24
N THR A 670 -8.25 -18.17 -24.80
CA THR A 670 -8.36 -19.63 -24.89
C THR A 670 -7.07 -20.30 -24.43
N LEU A 671 -7.19 -21.44 -23.76
CA LEU A 671 -6.06 -22.19 -23.18
C LEU A 671 -6.39 -23.69 -23.18
N ARG A 672 -5.57 -24.53 -23.82
CA ARG A 672 -5.72 -26.02 -23.87
C ARG A 672 -7.14 -26.50 -24.25
N GLY A 673 -7.77 -25.86 -25.23
CA GLY A 673 -9.14 -26.18 -25.64
C GLY A 673 -10.25 -25.53 -24.79
N THR A 674 -9.91 -24.85 -23.69
CA THR A 674 -10.87 -24.08 -22.89
C THR A 674 -11.05 -22.66 -23.41
N GLY A 675 -12.27 -22.12 -23.23
CA GLY A 675 -12.63 -20.76 -23.58
C GLY A 675 -12.60 -19.77 -22.41
N SER A 676 -12.92 -18.51 -22.70
CA SER A 676 -12.79 -17.41 -21.75
C SER A 676 -13.67 -17.52 -20.49
N ARG A 677 -14.77 -18.27 -20.53
CA ARG A 677 -15.61 -18.52 -19.35
C ARG A 677 -15.05 -19.58 -18.41
N GLN A 678 -14.03 -20.31 -18.84
CA GLN A 678 -13.40 -21.41 -18.09
C GLN A 678 -12.03 -21.02 -17.54
N VAL A 679 -11.50 -19.86 -17.96
CA VAL A 679 -10.23 -19.29 -17.48
C VAL A 679 -10.55 -18.09 -16.58
N ALA A 680 -10.03 -18.07 -15.37
CA ALA A 680 -10.24 -16.96 -14.46
C ALA A 680 -9.29 -15.80 -14.77
N VAL A 681 -9.77 -14.56 -14.68
CA VAL A 681 -8.94 -13.36 -14.72
C VAL A 681 -9.10 -12.62 -13.40
N LEU A 682 -8.02 -12.47 -12.65
CA LEU A 682 -8.01 -11.87 -11.31
C LEU A 682 -7.16 -10.60 -11.31
N ILE A 683 -7.63 -9.58 -10.59
CA ILE A 683 -6.85 -8.40 -10.24
C ILE A 683 -6.64 -8.43 -8.73
N ASP A 684 -5.39 -8.49 -8.28
CA ASP A 684 -5.02 -8.61 -6.85
C ASP A 684 -5.84 -9.67 -6.07
N GLY A 685 -6.11 -10.81 -6.71
CA GLY A 685 -6.84 -11.94 -6.13
C GLY A 685 -8.37 -11.88 -6.25
N VAL A 686 -8.94 -10.81 -6.81
CA VAL A 686 -10.39 -10.67 -7.10
C VAL A 686 -10.70 -11.07 -8.54
N PRO A 687 -11.56 -12.08 -8.79
CA PRO A 687 -11.92 -12.52 -10.14
C PRO A 687 -12.93 -11.60 -10.85
N LEU A 688 -12.55 -11.10 -12.03
CA LEU A 688 -13.43 -10.36 -12.96
C LEU A 688 -14.39 -11.27 -13.74
N THR A 689 -14.10 -12.58 -13.77
CA THR A 689 -14.85 -13.59 -14.51
C THR A 689 -16.02 -14.18 -13.74
N LEU A 690 -16.43 -13.58 -12.61
CA LEU A 690 -17.63 -13.96 -11.86
C LEU A 690 -18.85 -13.08 -12.14
N GLY A 691 -18.75 -12.13 -13.09
CA GLY A 691 -19.86 -11.26 -13.50
C GLY A 691 -20.92 -11.95 -14.38
N TRP A 692 -21.87 -11.16 -14.89
CA TRP A 692 -23.03 -11.58 -15.70
C TRP A 692 -22.75 -12.66 -16.77
N ASP A 693 -21.66 -12.46 -17.53
CA ASP A 693 -21.33 -13.31 -18.67
C ASP A 693 -20.27 -14.37 -18.34
N ALA A 694 -19.77 -14.39 -17.11
CA ALA A 694 -18.60 -15.15 -16.66
C ALA A 694 -17.33 -14.94 -17.54
N ARG A 695 -17.32 -13.89 -18.37
CA ARG A 695 -16.20 -13.44 -19.20
C ARG A 695 -16.11 -11.92 -19.10
N THR A 696 -14.93 -11.40 -19.43
CA THR A 696 -14.70 -9.97 -19.50
C THR A 696 -14.01 -9.62 -20.81
N ASP A 697 -14.28 -8.43 -21.35
CA ASP A 697 -13.63 -7.98 -22.56
C ASP A 697 -12.21 -7.51 -22.27
N LEU A 698 -11.23 -8.33 -22.63
CA LEU A 698 -9.83 -8.08 -22.37
C LEU A 698 -9.28 -6.93 -23.23
N SER A 699 -10.01 -6.48 -24.27
CA SER A 699 -9.56 -5.39 -25.13
C SER A 699 -9.75 -4.02 -24.50
N LEU A 700 -10.32 -3.92 -23.30
CA LEU A 700 -10.63 -2.65 -22.64
C LEU A 700 -10.01 -2.53 -21.23
N ILE A 701 -9.41 -3.60 -20.70
CA ILE A 701 -8.82 -3.58 -19.36
C ILE A 701 -7.43 -2.91 -19.41
N PRO A 702 -7.24 -1.75 -18.74
CA PRO A 702 -5.95 -1.09 -18.71
C PRO A 702 -4.96 -1.85 -17.83
N LEU A 703 -3.71 -1.91 -18.27
CA LEU A 703 -2.61 -2.50 -17.50
C LEU A 703 -1.57 -1.46 -17.04
N ASP A 704 -1.88 -0.17 -17.14
CA ASP A 704 -0.97 0.91 -16.71
C ASP A 704 -0.56 0.80 -15.23
N ALA A 705 -1.44 0.23 -14.40
CA ALA A 705 -1.24 -0.01 -12.97
C ALA A 705 -0.53 -1.33 -12.65
N ALA A 706 -0.50 -2.25 -13.61
CA ALA A 706 -0.03 -3.60 -13.39
C ALA A 706 1.49 -3.64 -13.41
N ARG A 707 2.06 -4.37 -12.46
CA ARG A 707 3.51 -4.62 -12.39
C ARG A 707 3.87 -5.91 -13.10
N GLU A 708 3.00 -6.90 -12.93
CA GLU A 708 3.22 -8.26 -13.36
C GLU A 708 1.88 -8.90 -13.76
N ILE A 709 1.93 -9.76 -14.76
CA ILE A 709 0.86 -10.71 -15.10
C ILE A 709 1.40 -12.11 -14.91
N VAL A 710 0.69 -12.94 -14.15
CA VAL A 710 1.02 -14.35 -13.94
C VAL A 710 -0.08 -15.22 -14.53
N VAL A 711 0.30 -16.17 -15.37
CA VAL A 711 -0.61 -17.12 -16.00
C VAL A 711 -0.31 -18.51 -15.51
N TYR A 712 -1.28 -19.09 -14.79
CA TYR A 712 -1.27 -20.46 -14.32
C TYR A 712 -2.03 -21.34 -15.31
N ARG A 713 -1.35 -22.34 -15.85
CA ARG A 713 -1.91 -23.27 -16.83
C ARG A 713 -2.15 -24.64 -16.21
N GLY A 714 -3.12 -25.36 -16.77
CA GLY A 714 -3.33 -26.77 -16.46
C GLY A 714 -4.11 -27.02 -15.19
N ILE A 715 -3.66 -27.99 -14.39
CA ILE A 715 -4.34 -28.39 -13.16
C ILE A 715 -4.08 -27.36 -12.08
N THR A 716 -4.88 -26.29 -12.09
CA THR A 716 -4.80 -25.19 -11.13
C THR A 716 -5.35 -25.58 -9.75
N SER A 717 -4.95 -24.84 -8.71
CA SER A 717 -5.38 -25.12 -7.33
C SER A 717 -6.91 -25.05 -7.20
N VAL A 718 -7.46 -25.89 -6.33
CA VAL A 718 -8.88 -25.86 -5.94
C VAL A 718 -9.26 -24.56 -5.22
N LEU A 719 -8.27 -23.81 -4.75
CA LEU A 719 -8.42 -22.59 -3.95
C LEU A 719 -8.69 -21.32 -4.78
N GLN A 720 -8.80 -21.45 -6.10
CA GLN A 720 -8.99 -20.31 -7.02
C GLN A 720 -10.43 -19.78 -7.11
N GLY A 721 -11.35 -20.38 -6.34
CA GLY A 721 -12.77 -20.03 -6.34
C GLY A 721 -13.56 -20.82 -7.39
N PRO A 722 -14.86 -20.51 -7.56
CA PRO A 722 -15.76 -21.26 -8.43
C PRO A 722 -15.48 -20.94 -9.91
N ASN A 723 -15.97 -21.78 -10.81
CA ASN A 723 -15.91 -21.57 -12.27
C ASN A 723 -14.50 -21.52 -12.90
N VAL A 724 -13.46 -21.96 -12.18
CA VAL A 724 -12.07 -22.01 -12.67
C VAL A 724 -11.72 -23.43 -13.14
N LEU A 725 -11.65 -23.63 -14.45
CA LEU A 725 -11.41 -24.96 -15.07
C LEU A 725 -10.07 -25.02 -15.81
N GLY A 726 -9.85 -24.11 -16.76
CA GLY A 726 -8.78 -24.20 -17.75
C GLY A 726 -7.47 -23.52 -17.35
N GLY A 727 -7.54 -22.50 -16.49
CA GLY A 727 -6.38 -21.74 -16.06
C GLY A 727 -6.74 -20.48 -15.29
N VAL A 728 -5.72 -19.74 -14.90
CA VAL A 728 -5.83 -18.48 -14.16
C VAL A 728 -4.88 -17.45 -14.74
N VAL A 729 -5.36 -16.25 -15.00
CA VAL A 729 -4.56 -15.04 -15.25
C VAL A 729 -4.68 -14.15 -14.02
N GLU A 730 -3.58 -13.92 -13.31
CA GLU A 730 -3.52 -13.05 -12.13
C GLU A 730 -2.71 -11.81 -12.48
N VAL A 731 -3.28 -10.64 -12.25
CA VAL A 731 -2.63 -9.35 -12.44
C VAL A 731 -2.34 -8.75 -11.07
N ASN A 732 -1.07 -8.53 -10.80
CA ASN A 732 -0.61 -7.97 -9.53
C ASN A 732 -0.35 -6.47 -9.67
N GLN A 733 -1.02 -5.68 -8.84
CA GLN A 733 -0.84 -4.23 -8.72
C GLN A 733 -0.33 -3.87 -7.32
N SER A 734 -1.17 -4.08 -6.31
CA SER A 734 -0.89 -3.74 -4.91
C SER A 734 -0.49 -4.93 -4.05
N ARG A 735 -0.57 -6.18 -4.56
CA ARG A 735 -0.15 -7.39 -3.83
C ARG A 735 1.38 -7.57 -3.73
N ALA A 736 2.15 -6.95 -4.62
CA ALA A 736 3.61 -7.04 -4.61
C ALA A 736 4.21 -6.34 -3.38
N ARG A 737 5.27 -6.92 -2.79
CA ARG A 737 6.00 -6.29 -1.67
C ARG A 737 6.60 -4.95 -2.09
N ILE A 738 6.82 -4.06 -1.13
CA ILE A 738 7.56 -2.82 -1.37
C ILE A 738 9.05 -3.22 -1.50
N GLY A 739 9.51 -3.57 -2.69
CA GLY A 739 10.91 -3.89 -2.99
C GLY A 739 11.44 -2.89 -4.00
N ASP A 740 12.35 -2.02 -3.55
CA ASP A 740 13.05 -0.91 -4.23
C ASP A 740 12.23 0.14 -5.00
N ALA A 741 12.64 1.40 -4.83
CA ALA A 741 11.98 2.62 -5.31
C ALA A 741 12.04 2.85 -6.83
N ALA A 742 12.61 1.91 -7.60
CA ALA A 742 12.78 2.05 -9.05
C ALA A 742 11.44 1.96 -9.79
N GLY A 743 11.13 2.94 -10.64
CA GLY A 743 9.97 2.91 -11.54
C GLY A 743 8.63 3.35 -10.94
N LEU A 744 8.64 4.02 -9.77
CA LEU A 744 7.43 4.67 -9.20
C LEU A 744 6.91 5.81 -10.08
N GLY A 745 7.83 6.54 -10.72
CA GLY A 745 7.55 7.50 -11.77
C GLY A 745 7.69 6.86 -13.14
N GLY A 746 6.99 7.40 -14.13
CA GLY A 746 7.22 7.04 -15.52
C GLY A 746 6.22 7.68 -16.46
N ALA A 747 6.66 7.89 -17.70
CA ALA A 747 5.81 8.35 -18.77
C ALA A 747 6.08 7.51 -20.01
N GLN A 748 5.03 7.14 -20.73
CA GLN A 748 5.15 6.39 -21.96
C GLN A 748 4.23 6.95 -23.02
N ALA A 749 4.69 6.96 -24.26
CA ALA A 749 3.91 7.40 -25.41
C ALA A 749 4.26 6.56 -26.64
N ALA A 750 3.29 6.34 -27.51
CA ALA A 750 3.54 5.74 -28.82
C ALA A 750 2.62 6.33 -29.89
N VAL A 751 3.15 6.35 -31.11
CA VAL A 751 2.42 6.69 -32.33
C VAL A 751 2.64 5.58 -33.36
N ASP A 752 1.59 5.21 -34.08
CA ASP A 752 1.68 4.25 -35.18
C ASP A 752 1.41 4.91 -36.54
N ALA A 753 1.72 4.17 -37.61
CA ALA A 753 1.63 4.68 -38.99
C ALA A 753 0.20 5.00 -39.45
N THR A 754 -0.85 4.61 -38.71
CA THR A 754 -2.23 5.02 -39.01
C THR A 754 -2.63 6.33 -38.32
N GLY A 755 -1.73 6.92 -37.52
CA GLY A 755 -2.01 8.09 -36.70
C GLY A 755 -2.58 7.73 -35.32
N GLY A 756 -2.65 6.44 -34.98
CA GLY A 756 -3.06 5.99 -33.65
C GLY A 756 -2.07 6.47 -32.59
N THR A 757 -2.60 7.02 -31.50
CA THR A 757 -1.80 7.54 -30.38
C THR A 757 -2.16 6.83 -29.09
N ARG A 758 -1.16 6.66 -28.22
CA ARG A 758 -1.35 6.17 -26.86
C ARG A 758 -0.35 6.81 -25.94
N ALA A 759 -0.76 7.14 -24.73
CA ALA A 759 0.11 7.69 -23.71
C ALA A 759 -0.36 7.29 -22.32
N SER A 760 0.57 7.12 -21.38
CA SER A 760 0.23 7.10 -19.96
C SER A 760 1.34 7.68 -19.10
N VAL A 761 0.92 8.24 -17.97
CA VAL A 761 1.80 8.84 -16.97
C VAL A 761 1.47 8.20 -15.63
N ARG A 762 2.52 7.83 -14.88
CA ARG A 762 2.41 7.29 -13.53
C ARG A 762 3.36 7.99 -12.58
N GLY A 763 2.94 8.07 -11.34
CA GLY A 763 3.74 8.58 -10.24
C GLY A 763 3.45 7.80 -8.97
N GLY A 764 4.43 7.74 -8.08
CA GLY A 764 4.28 7.10 -6.80
C GLY A 764 5.33 7.58 -5.82
N SER A 765 5.06 7.35 -4.55
CA SER A 765 5.96 7.63 -3.45
C SER A 765 5.98 6.43 -2.52
N ILE A 766 7.17 6.12 -2.01
CA ILE A 766 7.33 5.27 -0.84
C ILE A 766 7.62 6.22 0.32
N SER A 767 6.89 6.04 1.42
CA SER A 767 7.09 6.77 2.65
C SER A 767 7.25 5.77 3.78
N GLU A 768 8.35 5.88 4.49
CA GLU A 768 8.60 5.05 5.67
C GLU A 768 7.93 5.70 6.88
N TYR A 769 7.26 4.91 7.71
CA TYR A 769 6.69 5.36 8.96
C TYR A 769 7.02 4.35 10.06
N ARG A 770 6.88 4.76 11.32
CA ARG A 770 7.25 3.86 12.42
C ARG A 770 6.29 2.68 12.52
N GLY A 771 6.79 1.47 12.28
CA GLY A 771 5.96 0.27 12.20
C GLY A 771 5.69 -0.19 10.78
N GLY A 772 6.23 0.45 9.72
CA GLY A 772 6.03 -0.02 8.36
C GLY A 772 6.42 0.91 7.21
N ARG A 773 6.00 0.53 5.99
CA ARG A 773 6.20 1.31 4.77
C ARG A 773 4.85 1.54 4.10
N LEU A 774 4.63 2.77 3.61
CA LEU A 774 3.48 3.14 2.82
C LEU A 774 3.92 3.42 1.38
N LEU A 775 3.41 2.65 0.43
CA LEU A 775 3.52 2.91 -0.99
C LEU A 775 2.21 3.53 -1.47
N LEU A 776 2.29 4.70 -2.09
CA LEU A 776 1.18 5.31 -2.83
C LEU A 776 1.59 5.41 -4.30
N SER A 777 0.72 5.02 -5.22
CA SER A 777 0.94 5.22 -6.65
C SER A 777 -0.36 5.45 -7.40
N GLY A 778 -0.28 6.16 -8.51
CA GLY A 778 -1.42 6.39 -9.39
C GLY A 778 -0.97 6.90 -10.75
N GLY A 779 -1.90 6.87 -11.69
CA GLY A 779 -1.62 7.29 -13.04
C GLY A 779 -2.86 7.42 -13.90
N VAL A 780 -2.65 8.01 -15.08
CA VAL A 780 -3.66 8.19 -16.11
C VAL A 780 -3.13 7.70 -17.45
N GLY A 781 -4.01 7.10 -18.24
CA GLY A 781 -3.71 6.60 -19.58
C GLY A 781 -4.77 7.00 -20.59
N GLY A 782 -4.38 7.01 -21.85
CA GLY A 782 -5.26 7.32 -22.97
C GLY A 782 -4.80 6.68 -24.26
N ARG A 783 -5.76 6.29 -25.10
CA ARG A 783 -5.54 5.71 -26.42
C ARG A 783 -6.63 6.14 -27.38
N TRP A 784 -6.20 6.56 -28.57
CA TRP A 784 -7.07 6.98 -29.65
C TRP A 784 -6.57 6.38 -30.96
N ARG A 785 -7.47 5.77 -31.71
CA ARG A 785 -7.21 5.24 -33.05
C ARG A 785 -8.50 5.28 -33.85
N ASP A 786 -8.44 5.76 -35.07
CA ASP A 786 -9.61 5.80 -35.97
C ASP A 786 -9.78 4.50 -36.75
N TRP A 787 -8.68 3.81 -37.09
CA TRP A 787 -8.70 2.56 -37.83
C TRP A 787 -7.37 1.79 -37.71
N PHE A 788 -7.39 0.51 -38.10
CA PHE A 788 -6.18 -0.31 -38.30
C PHE A 788 -6.14 -0.92 -39.72
N PRO A 789 -4.95 -1.28 -40.24
CA PRO A 789 -4.81 -1.72 -41.64
C PRO A 789 -5.41 -3.11 -41.88
N VAL A 790 -6.01 -3.30 -43.06
CA VAL A 790 -6.46 -4.62 -43.53
C VAL A 790 -5.25 -5.41 -44.06
N PRO A 791 -5.05 -6.68 -43.66
CA PRO A 791 -3.95 -7.48 -44.20
C PRO A 791 -4.18 -7.84 -45.67
N GLY A 792 -3.10 -7.86 -46.46
CA GLY A 792 -3.15 -8.02 -47.93
C GLY A 792 -4.03 -9.16 -48.48
N PRO A 793 -4.04 -10.38 -47.91
CA PRO A 793 -4.87 -11.48 -48.41
C PRO A 793 -6.39 -11.35 -48.13
N ALA A 794 -6.82 -10.33 -47.39
CA ALA A 794 -8.17 -10.23 -46.82
C ALA A 794 -8.98 -9.01 -47.31
N GLU A 795 -8.68 -8.48 -48.51
CA GLU A 795 -9.48 -7.41 -49.12
C GLU A 795 -10.97 -7.81 -49.22
N SER A 796 -11.88 -6.93 -48.77
CA SER A 796 -13.34 -7.17 -48.78
C SER A 796 -14.13 -5.86 -48.84
N SER A 797 -15.44 -5.94 -49.11
CA SER A 797 -16.40 -4.82 -49.08
C SER A 797 -16.50 -4.10 -47.72
N ALA A 798 -16.06 -4.75 -46.64
CA ALA A 798 -15.99 -4.18 -45.29
C ALA A 798 -14.65 -3.47 -44.99
N ALA A 799 -14.00 -2.95 -46.02
CA ALA A 799 -12.79 -2.13 -45.99
C ALA A 799 -12.96 -0.87 -46.86
N ASP A 800 -12.36 0.23 -46.44
CA ASP A 800 -12.22 1.47 -47.24
C ASP A 800 -10.75 1.63 -47.65
N GLY A 801 -10.42 1.14 -48.85
CA GLY A 801 -9.03 0.97 -49.29
C GLY A 801 -8.25 0.07 -48.33
N ALA A 802 -7.15 0.58 -47.75
CA ALA A 802 -6.36 -0.15 -46.76
C ALA A 802 -6.94 -0.10 -45.33
N ARG A 803 -8.05 0.62 -45.10
CA ARG A 803 -8.61 0.89 -43.76
C ARG A 803 -9.66 -0.13 -43.38
N ARG A 804 -9.57 -0.65 -42.16
CA ARG A 804 -10.62 -1.51 -41.60
C ARG A 804 -11.78 -0.66 -41.07
N LEU A 805 -12.98 -0.82 -41.62
CA LEU A 805 -14.18 -0.13 -41.15
C LEU A 805 -14.53 -0.48 -39.70
N ASN A 806 -15.10 0.50 -38.98
CA ASN A 806 -15.60 0.38 -37.60
C ASN A 806 -14.60 -0.29 -36.65
N SER A 807 -13.32 0.12 -36.76
CA SER A 807 -12.21 -0.41 -35.98
C SER A 807 -11.55 0.64 -35.08
N ASP A 808 -12.24 1.75 -34.88
CA ASP A 808 -11.82 2.83 -34.02
C ASP A 808 -11.90 2.44 -32.53
N LEU A 809 -11.11 3.14 -31.72
CA LEU A 809 -11.06 2.99 -30.29
C LEU A 809 -10.71 4.34 -29.65
N GLU A 810 -11.58 4.79 -28.76
CA GLU A 810 -11.30 5.84 -27.79
C GLU A 810 -11.31 5.23 -26.39
N HIS A 811 -10.24 5.40 -25.64
CA HIS A 811 -10.10 4.82 -24.31
C HIS A 811 -9.31 5.76 -23.42
N THR A 812 -9.86 6.07 -22.24
CA THR A 812 -9.19 6.84 -21.21
C THR A 812 -9.27 6.10 -19.88
N SER A 813 -8.16 6.01 -19.16
CA SER A 813 -8.05 5.26 -17.91
C SER A 813 -7.47 6.11 -16.78
N LEU A 814 -7.92 5.82 -15.57
CA LEU A 814 -7.37 6.30 -14.30
C LEU A 814 -7.12 5.09 -13.41
N TRP A 815 -6.01 5.07 -12.71
CA TRP A 815 -5.74 4.01 -11.73
C TRP A 815 -5.03 4.55 -10.49
N GLY A 816 -5.16 3.81 -9.39
CA GLY A 816 -4.50 4.13 -8.14
C GLY A 816 -4.33 2.91 -7.26
N SER A 817 -3.23 2.87 -6.51
CA SER A 817 -2.96 1.84 -5.52
C SER A 817 -2.30 2.44 -4.28
N ALA A 818 -2.61 1.85 -3.13
CA ALA A 818 -1.99 2.16 -1.86
C ALA A 818 -1.63 0.85 -1.16
N ARG A 819 -0.43 0.73 -0.60
CA ARG A 819 -0.01 -0.45 0.15
C ARG A 819 0.67 -0.02 1.45
N LEU A 820 0.10 -0.46 2.56
CA LEU A 820 0.63 -0.30 3.89
C LEU A 820 1.23 -1.64 4.32
N GLU A 821 2.54 -1.70 4.52
CA GLU A 821 3.24 -2.89 5.02
C GLU A 821 3.74 -2.64 6.43
N GLY A 822 3.32 -3.44 7.40
CA GLY A 822 3.81 -3.41 8.76
C GLY A 822 5.13 -4.17 8.94
N GLU A 823 5.94 -3.77 9.91
CA GLU A 823 7.21 -4.45 10.25
C GLU A 823 7.03 -5.89 10.73
N ALA A 824 5.84 -6.24 11.23
CA ALA A 824 5.47 -7.61 11.64
C ALA A 824 5.01 -8.50 10.46
N GLY A 825 5.17 -8.04 9.21
CA GLY A 825 4.79 -8.78 8.00
C GLY A 825 3.31 -8.69 7.61
N GLY A 826 2.46 -8.10 8.46
CA GLY A 826 1.07 -7.77 8.13
C GLY A 826 0.97 -6.63 7.13
N TRP A 827 0.01 -6.66 6.21
CA TRP A 827 -0.14 -5.66 5.16
C TRP A 827 -1.60 -5.40 4.80
N LEU A 828 -1.89 -4.16 4.37
CA LEU A 828 -3.17 -3.71 3.85
C LEU A 828 -2.93 -3.02 2.49
N GLY A 829 -3.57 -3.53 1.45
CA GLY A 829 -3.49 -3.02 0.09
C GLY A 829 -4.84 -2.50 -0.40
N PHE A 830 -4.80 -1.47 -1.23
CA PHE A 830 -5.90 -1.03 -2.08
C PHE A 830 -5.37 -0.91 -3.50
N SER A 831 -6.13 -1.36 -4.48
CA SER A 831 -5.89 -1.12 -5.90
C SER A 831 -7.19 -0.91 -6.64
N GLY A 832 -7.14 -0.17 -7.73
CA GLY A 832 -8.30 0.03 -8.57
C GLY A 832 -7.98 0.77 -9.84
N PHE A 833 -8.86 0.59 -10.82
CA PHE A 833 -8.86 1.35 -12.06
C PHE A 833 -10.29 1.77 -12.41
N ALA A 834 -10.41 2.83 -13.19
CA ALA A 834 -11.62 3.19 -13.88
C ALA A 834 -11.26 3.60 -15.32
N TYR A 835 -12.11 3.27 -16.27
CA TYR A 835 -11.95 3.71 -17.65
C TYR A 835 -13.28 4.12 -18.26
N ALA A 836 -13.20 5.06 -19.20
CA ALA A 836 -14.27 5.42 -20.10
C ALA A 836 -13.82 5.12 -21.53
N SER A 837 -14.67 4.45 -22.30
CA SER A 837 -14.28 3.98 -23.63
C SER A 837 -15.45 3.87 -24.58
N GLY A 838 -15.20 4.19 -25.85
CA GLY A 838 -16.03 3.86 -26.99
C GLY A 838 -15.20 3.10 -28.03
N LYS A 839 -15.81 2.11 -28.69
CA LYS A 839 -15.13 1.34 -29.74
C LYS A 839 -16.06 0.89 -30.86
N GLY A 840 -15.47 0.78 -32.05
CA GLY A 840 -16.09 0.09 -33.17
C GLY A 840 -16.07 -1.44 -33.03
N VAL A 841 -16.99 -2.10 -33.71
CA VAL A 841 -17.05 -3.56 -33.87
C VAL A 841 -16.90 -3.90 -35.36
N PRO A 842 -15.70 -4.30 -35.81
CA PRO A 842 -15.48 -4.57 -37.23
C PRO A 842 -16.39 -5.69 -37.75
N PRO A 843 -17.10 -5.51 -38.87
CA PRO A 843 -18.05 -6.48 -39.41
C PRO A 843 -17.32 -7.66 -40.08
N GLU A 844 -17.80 -8.89 -39.92
CA GLU A 844 -17.11 -10.07 -40.46
C GLU A 844 -16.98 -10.05 -42.00
N LEU A 845 -15.75 -10.15 -42.53
CA LEU A 845 -15.42 -10.02 -43.96
C LEU A 845 -16.00 -11.12 -44.87
N HIS A 846 -16.57 -12.18 -44.31
CA HIS A 846 -16.99 -13.39 -45.02
C HIS A 846 -18.50 -13.58 -45.09
N LEU A 847 -19.26 -12.65 -44.50
CA LEU A 847 -20.72 -12.69 -44.48
C LEU A 847 -21.25 -11.60 -45.41
N ASP A 848 -22.30 -11.93 -46.16
CA ASP A 848 -23.00 -10.95 -47.00
C ASP A 848 -23.81 -9.95 -46.14
N GLU A 849 -24.36 -10.42 -45.01
CA GLU A 849 -25.09 -9.61 -44.02
C GLU A 849 -24.44 -9.69 -42.62
N PRO A 850 -23.27 -9.04 -42.41
CA PRO A 850 -22.57 -9.09 -41.14
C PRO A 850 -23.29 -8.31 -40.05
N ARG A 851 -22.89 -8.53 -38.79
CA ARG A 851 -23.40 -7.73 -37.68
C ARG A 851 -22.79 -6.32 -37.73
N LEU A 852 -23.65 -5.31 -37.74
CA LEU A 852 -23.26 -3.91 -37.75
C LEU A 852 -23.52 -3.27 -36.39
N TRP A 853 -22.59 -3.42 -35.44
CA TRP A 853 -22.70 -2.84 -34.10
C TRP A 853 -21.63 -1.80 -33.83
N ARG A 854 -21.91 -0.86 -32.93
CA ARG A 854 -20.91 -0.01 -32.28
C ARG A 854 -21.14 -0.04 -30.78
N ILE A 855 -20.07 0.10 -29.99
CA ILE A 855 -20.16 0.23 -28.54
C ILE A 855 -19.73 1.65 -28.18
N PRO A 856 -20.64 2.64 -28.22
CA PRO A 856 -20.30 4.03 -27.93
C PRO A 856 -19.92 4.27 -26.47
N VAL A 857 -20.44 3.46 -25.53
CA VAL A 857 -20.15 3.55 -24.10
C VAL A 857 -19.79 2.17 -23.55
N ALA A 858 -18.61 2.06 -22.94
CA ALA A 858 -18.12 0.84 -22.29
C ALA A 858 -17.42 1.15 -20.95
N ASP A 859 -17.99 2.04 -20.15
CA ASP A 859 -17.38 2.53 -18.92
C ASP A 859 -17.32 1.46 -17.82
N ARG A 860 -16.22 1.43 -17.06
CA ARG A 860 -16.04 0.48 -15.96
C ARG A 860 -15.15 1.02 -14.86
N ALA A 861 -15.43 0.63 -13.62
CA ALA A 861 -14.60 0.90 -12.45
C ALA A 861 -14.49 -0.34 -11.55
N LEU A 862 -13.26 -0.65 -11.16
CA LEU A 862 -12.91 -1.72 -10.23
C LEU A 862 -12.18 -1.13 -9.02
N GLY A 863 -12.58 -1.53 -7.82
CA GLY A 863 -11.84 -1.29 -6.58
C GLY A 863 -11.65 -2.59 -5.81
N VAL A 864 -10.42 -2.83 -5.35
CA VAL A 864 -10.00 -4.03 -4.60
C VAL A 864 -9.32 -3.60 -3.32
N LEU A 865 -9.84 -4.05 -2.18
CA LEU A 865 -9.19 -3.95 -0.87
C LEU A 865 -8.63 -5.32 -0.51
N THR A 866 -7.36 -5.40 -0.18
CA THR A 866 -6.67 -6.64 0.19
C THR A 866 -5.99 -6.47 1.54
N ALA A 867 -5.93 -7.52 2.34
CA ALA A 867 -5.21 -7.53 3.59
C ALA A 867 -4.57 -8.90 3.79
N GLY A 868 -3.44 -8.97 4.48
CA GLY A 868 -2.83 -10.25 4.83
C GLY A 868 -1.91 -10.13 6.02
N SER A 869 -1.64 -11.25 6.68
CA SER A 869 -0.66 -11.36 7.75
C SER A 869 -0.12 -12.76 7.84
N GLU A 870 1.13 -12.87 8.25
CA GLU A 870 1.69 -14.12 8.76
C GLU A 870 1.45 -14.17 10.27
N PHE A 871 1.32 -15.38 10.81
CA PHE A 871 1.13 -15.63 12.23
C PHE A 871 1.91 -16.87 12.63
N GLU A 872 2.32 -16.92 13.88
CA GLU A 872 2.81 -18.13 14.50
C GLU A 872 2.26 -18.13 15.93
N THR A 873 1.62 -19.21 16.37
CA THR A 873 1.02 -19.27 17.70
C THR A 873 1.29 -20.63 18.33
N ALA A 874 1.39 -20.68 19.67
CA ALA A 874 1.56 -21.95 20.39
C ALA A 874 0.40 -22.94 20.20
N LEU A 875 -0.81 -22.46 19.88
CA LEU A 875 -2.02 -23.28 19.75
C LEU A 875 -2.30 -23.74 18.31
N ILE A 876 -2.03 -22.86 17.33
CA ILE A 876 -2.44 -23.00 15.92
C ILE A 876 -1.21 -23.06 15.00
N GLY A 877 0.01 -23.21 15.54
CA GLY A 877 1.25 -23.31 14.77
C GLY A 877 1.54 -22.07 13.93
N ARG A 878 2.39 -22.24 12.90
CA ARG A 878 2.75 -21.20 11.94
C ARG A 878 1.75 -21.16 10.79
N GLY A 879 1.37 -19.98 10.33
CA GLY A 879 0.51 -19.84 9.17
C GLY A 879 0.45 -18.43 8.59
N ARG A 880 -0.43 -18.27 7.60
CA ARG A 880 -0.69 -17.03 6.86
C ARG A 880 -2.17 -16.94 6.56
N VAL A 881 -2.71 -15.73 6.61
CA VAL A 881 -4.06 -15.41 6.16
C VAL A 881 -4.04 -14.23 5.20
N GLU A 882 -4.94 -14.27 4.22
CA GLU A 882 -5.19 -13.19 3.29
C GLU A 882 -6.69 -13.04 3.08
N ALA A 883 -7.14 -11.80 2.90
CA ALA A 883 -8.50 -11.47 2.54
C ALA A 883 -8.52 -10.43 1.43
N ALA A 884 -9.53 -10.50 0.57
CA ALA A 884 -9.76 -9.56 -0.52
C ALA A 884 -11.27 -9.23 -0.63
N LEU A 885 -11.60 -7.97 -0.83
CA LEU A 885 -12.94 -7.48 -1.13
C LEU A 885 -12.87 -6.65 -2.42
N GLY A 886 -13.63 -7.04 -3.43
CA GLY A 886 -13.68 -6.40 -4.73
C GLY A 886 -15.07 -5.89 -5.07
N VAL A 887 -15.13 -4.72 -5.70
CA VAL A 887 -16.34 -4.13 -6.25
C VAL A 887 -16.07 -3.73 -7.69
N ASP A 888 -16.83 -4.31 -8.61
CA ASP A 888 -16.74 -4.11 -10.06
C ASP A 888 -18.06 -3.54 -10.57
N LEU A 889 -18.01 -2.35 -11.15
CA LEU A 889 -19.16 -1.60 -11.63
C LEU A 889 -18.91 -1.22 -13.08
N GLY A 890 -19.95 -1.27 -13.92
CA GLY A 890 -19.83 -0.71 -15.26
C GLY A 890 -21.14 -0.58 -15.99
N GLN A 891 -21.05 0.14 -17.10
CA GLN A 891 -22.15 0.46 -17.99
C GLN A 891 -21.72 0.14 -19.42
N THR A 892 -22.64 -0.36 -20.24
CA THR A 892 -22.38 -0.61 -21.65
C THR A 892 -23.60 -0.25 -22.47
N GLU A 893 -23.38 0.48 -23.55
CA GLU A 893 -24.38 0.80 -24.56
C GLU A 893 -23.94 0.20 -25.90
N ILE A 894 -24.89 -0.42 -26.62
CA ILE A 894 -24.68 -1.01 -27.93
C ILE A 894 -25.67 -0.37 -28.91
N GLU A 895 -25.16 0.10 -30.03
CA GLU A 895 -25.97 0.60 -31.16
C GLU A 895 -25.88 -0.41 -32.31
N GLN A 896 -27.02 -0.71 -32.93
CA GLN A 896 -27.11 -1.51 -34.14
C GLN A 896 -27.42 -0.62 -35.34
N PHE A 897 -26.76 -0.89 -36.47
CA PHE A 897 -26.87 -0.11 -37.70
C PHE A 897 -27.50 -0.92 -38.83
N GLU A 898 -28.10 -0.21 -39.78
CA GLU A 898 -28.73 -0.79 -40.97
C GLU A 898 -27.70 -1.18 -42.06
N SER A 899 -26.66 -0.37 -42.22
CA SER A 899 -25.73 -0.43 -43.36
C SER A 899 -24.28 -0.14 -42.94
N LEU A 900 -23.31 -0.48 -43.81
CA LEU A 900 -21.86 -0.30 -43.59
C LEU A 900 -21.41 1.18 -43.53
N ASP A 901 -22.29 2.13 -43.83
CA ASP A 901 -22.05 3.58 -43.65
C ASP A 901 -22.11 4.02 -42.18
N TYR A 902 -22.72 3.20 -41.30
CA TYR A 902 -22.96 3.50 -39.89
C TYR A 902 -23.70 4.84 -39.65
N GLU A 903 -24.63 5.22 -40.55
CA GLU A 903 -25.41 6.47 -40.40
C GLU A 903 -26.77 6.27 -39.70
N SER A 904 -27.44 5.14 -39.93
CA SER A 904 -28.80 4.85 -39.45
C SER A 904 -28.80 3.81 -38.31
N VAL A 905 -29.13 4.25 -37.09
CA VAL A 905 -29.28 3.37 -35.91
C VAL A 905 -30.67 2.73 -35.90
N THR A 906 -30.72 1.40 -35.95
CA THR A 906 -31.95 0.60 -35.98
C THR A 906 -32.33 0.03 -34.61
N GLY A 907 -31.43 0.03 -33.64
CA GLY A 907 -31.73 -0.40 -32.27
C GLY A 907 -30.62 -0.08 -31.27
N THR A 908 -31.01 0.04 -30.00
CA THR A 908 -30.08 0.28 -28.89
C THR A 908 -30.34 -0.65 -27.70
N GLU A 909 -29.25 -1.07 -27.04
CA GLU A 909 -29.27 -1.83 -25.78
C GLU A 909 -28.39 -1.11 -24.76
N ALA A 910 -28.98 -0.73 -23.62
CA ALA A 910 -28.25 -0.14 -22.50
C ALA A 910 -28.24 -1.12 -21.33
N SER A 911 -27.07 -1.26 -20.70
CA SER A 911 -26.88 -2.21 -19.61
C SER A 911 -26.00 -1.66 -18.51
N ASN A 912 -26.26 -2.12 -17.27
CA ASN A 912 -25.43 -1.86 -16.11
C ASN A 912 -25.07 -3.18 -15.43
N HIS A 913 -23.85 -3.29 -14.91
CA HIS A 913 -23.41 -4.42 -14.11
C HIS A 913 -22.80 -3.97 -12.78
N ALA A 914 -23.00 -4.80 -11.76
CA ALA A 914 -22.38 -4.62 -10.46
C ALA A 914 -22.04 -6.00 -9.88
N THR A 915 -20.76 -6.27 -9.64
CA THR A 915 -20.28 -7.51 -9.03
C THR A 915 -19.53 -7.19 -7.75
N VAL A 916 -19.94 -7.81 -6.64
CA VAL A 916 -19.21 -7.74 -5.37
C VAL A 916 -18.61 -9.11 -5.09
N THR A 917 -17.32 -9.15 -4.76
CA THR A 917 -16.61 -10.40 -4.46
C THR A 917 -15.88 -10.28 -3.14
N ALA A 918 -16.01 -11.27 -2.27
CA ALA A 918 -15.22 -11.41 -1.04
C ALA A 918 -14.47 -12.73 -1.09
N ARG A 919 -13.18 -12.71 -0.77
CA ARG A 919 -12.32 -13.89 -0.77
C ARG A 919 -11.45 -13.89 0.48
N ALA A 920 -11.27 -15.05 1.09
CA ALA A 920 -10.31 -15.29 2.15
C ALA A 920 -9.48 -16.53 1.82
N MET A 921 -8.19 -16.49 2.11
CA MET A 921 -7.26 -17.59 1.92
C MET A 921 -6.44 -17.77 3.20
N SER A 922 -6.08 -19.01 3.51
CA SER A 922 -5.21 -19.34 4.63
C SER A 922 -4.19 -20.40 4.23
N THR A 923 -3.04 -20.38 4.89
CA THR A 923 -2.01 -21.42 4.84
C THR A 923 -1.59 -21.71 6.27
N HIS A 924 -1.54 -22.97 6.66
CA HIS A 924 -1.15 -23.44 7.97
C HIS A 924 -0.05 -24.49 7.77
N TYR A 925 1.13 -24.24 8.32
CA TYR A 925 2.28 -25.13 8.24
C TYR A 925 2.17 -26.17 9.36
N LEU A 926 1.84 -27.41 9.00
CA LEU A 926 1.74 -28.52 9.95
C LEU A 926 3.12 -29.06 10.36
N SER A 927 4.13 -28.89 9.51
CA SER A 927 5.56 -29.13 9.76
C SER A 927 6.41 -28.43 8.68
N ASP A 928 7.74 -28.47 8.80
CA ASP A 928 8.67 -28.00 7.74
C ASP A 928 8.48 -28.71 6.39
N GLN A 929 7.82 -29.88 6.42
CA GLN A 929 7.58 -30.73 5.26
C GLN A 929 6.09 -30.83 4.90
N ALA A 930 5.17 -30.15 5.59
CA ALA A 930 3.74 -30.30 5.31
C ALA A 930 2.94 -29.02 5.62
N GLN A 931 2.01 -28.67 4.73
CA GLN A 931 1.14 -27.50 4.86
C GLN A 931 -0.29 -27.81 4.44
N LEU A 932 -1.25 -27.17 5.11
CA LEU A 932 -2.67 -27.17 4.78
C LEU A 932 -3.10 -25.76 4.39
N ARG A 933 -3.75 -25.62 3.24
CA ARG A 933 -4.19 -24.35 2.68
C ARG A 933 -5.70 -24.35 2.55
N GLY A 934 -6.35 -23.24 2.84
CA GLY A 934 -7.80 -23.07 2.76
C GLY A 934 -8.17 -21.84 1.93
N ALA A 935 -9.34 -21.86 1.32
CA ALA A 935 -9.91 -20.69 0.66
C ALA A 935 -11.44 -20.68 0.72
N LEU A 936 -11.99 -19.48 0.90
CA LEU A 936 -13.40 -19.18 0.82
C LEU A 936 -13.59 -18.05 -0.19
N THR A 937 -14.48 -18.22 -1.16
CA THR A 937 -14.84 -17.17 -2.14
C THR A 937 -16.35 -17.03 -2.19
N TRP A 938 -16.85 -15.82 -2.05
CA TRP A 938 -18.24 -15.46 -2.25
C TRP A 938 -18.33 -14.33 -3.28
N ALA A 939 -19.27 -14.44 -4.22
CA ALA A 939 -19.53 -13.38 -5.19
C ALA A 939 -21.02 -13.20 -5.42
N GLN A 940 -21.43 -11.95 -5.64
CA GLN A 940 -22.77 -11.59 -6.07
C GLN A 940 -22.66 -10.73 -7.33
N ALA A 941 -23.06 -11.29 -8.46
CA ALA A 941 -23.16 -10.59 -9.73
C ALA A 941 -24.59 -10.08 -9.93
N GLY A 942 -24.73 -8.81 -10.27
CA GLY A 942 -25.97 -8.17 -10.67
C GLY A 942 -25.83 -7.56 -12.06
N TYR A 943 -26.92 -7.60 -12.82
CA TYR A 943 -26.98 -7.06 -14.17
C TYR A 943 -28.39 -6.55 -14.46
N SER A 944 -28.49 -5.41 -15.12
CA SER A 944 -29.75 -4.86 -15.61
C SER A 944 -29.59 -4.52 -17.09
N GLU A 945 -30.49 -4.99 -17.95
CA GLU A 945 -30.56 -4.59 -19.37
C GLU A 945 -31.88 -3.90 -19.67
N GLY A 946 -31.84 -2.85 -20.49
CA GLY A 946 -33.00 -2.17 -21.03
C GLY A 946 -32.87 -2.01 -22.54
N GLN A 947 -33.95 -2.27 -23.27
CA GLN A 947 -34.08 -1.97 -24.69
C GLN A 947 -34.87 -0.67 -24.88
N GLN A 948 -34.69 -0.02 -26.03
CA GLN A 948 -35.25 1.30 -26.38
C GLN A 948 -36.77 1.44 -26.10
N HIS A 949 -37.55 0.34 -26.12
CA HIS A 949 -38.99 0.34 -25.87
C HIS A 949 -39.47 -0.84 -24.97
N GLY A 950 -38.82 -1.08 -23.82
CA GLY A 950 -39.23 -2.14 -22.88
C GLY A 950 -38.88 -1.88 -21.41
N PRO A 951 -39.47 -2.63 -20.46
CA PRO A 951 -39.09 -2.57 -19.06
C PRO A 951 -37.67 -3.10 -18.84
N ALA A 952 -36.92 -2.50 -17.92
CA ALA A 952 -35.59 -2.99 -17.55
C ALA A 952 -35.68 -4.38 -16.89
N LEU A 953 -34.87 -5.33 -17.36
CA LEU A 953 -34.80 -6.69 -16.84
C LEU A 953 -33.62 -6.83 -15.87
N ASP A 954 -33.93 -7.24 -14.64
CA ASP A 954 -32.96 -7.37 -13.56
C ASP A 954 -32.57 -8.83 -13.29
N TYR A 955 -31.27 -9.09 -13.25
CA TYR A 955 -30.70 -10.40 -13.00
C TYR A 955 -29.70 -10.39 -11.86
N SER A 956 -29.59 -11.52 -11.16
CA SER A 956 -28.52 -11.73 -10.19
C SER A 956 -28.17 -13.18 -9.96
N GLN A 957 -26.90 -13.45 -9.72
CA GLN A 957 -26.35 -14.76 -9.38
C GLN A 957 -25.45 -14.62 -8.16
N ARG A 958 -25.58 -15.57 -7.24
CA ARG A 958 -24.67 -15.71 -6.09
C ARG A 958 -23.84 -16.96 -6.30
N LEU A 959 -22.54 -16.84 -6.07
CA LEU A 959 -21.56 -17.91 -6.15
C LEU A 959 -20.85 -18.01 -4.81
N PHE A 960 -20.66 -19.23 -4.32
CA PHE A 960 -19.88 -19.51 -3.12
C PHE A 960 -18.96 -20.70 -3.39
N SER A 961 -17.76 -20.68 -2.82
CA SER A 961 -16.75 -21.72 -2.96
C SER A 961 -15.98 -21.85 -1.65
N LEU A 962 -15.85 -23.07 -1.15
CA LEU A 962 -15.06 -23.41 0.04
C LEU A 962 -14.13 -24.57 -0.31
N GLY A 963 -12.83 -24.33 -0.27
CA GLY A 963 -11.81 -25.29 -0.65
C GLY A 963 -10.71 -25.45 0.39
N ALA A 964 -10.09 -26.63 0.39
CA ALA A 964 -8.92 -26.96 1.19
C ALA A 964 -7.93 -27.79 0.35
N GLU A 965 -6.63 -27.56 0.55
CA GLU A 965 -5.56 -28.27 -0.15
C GLU A 965 -4.39 -28.56 0.80
N PHE A 966 -4.00 -29.83 0.89
CA PHE A 966 -2.86 -30.31 1.66
C PHE A 966 -1.67 -30.55 0.74
N GLU A 967 -0.47 -30.12 1.14
CA GLU A 967 0.79 -30.36 0.44
C GLU A 967 1.83 -30.93 1.41
N SER A 968 2.60 -31.92 0.97
CA SER A 968 3.67 -32.52 1.76
C SER A 968 4.91 -32.85 0.91
N ARG A 969 6.09 -32.64 1.50
CA ARG A 969 7.39 -33.12 1.03
C ARG A 969 7.66 -34.47 1.68
N LEU A 970 7.93 -35.48 0.88
CA LEU A 970 8.36 -36.78 1.38
C LEU A 970 9.84 -36.64 1.79
N ALA A 971 10.21 -37.11 2.98
CA ALA A 971 11.60 -37.16 3.40
C ALA A 971 11.83 -38.41 4.27
N PRO A 972 12.44 -39.48 3.76
CA PRO A 972 13.07 -40.46 4.64
C PRO A 972 14.35 -39.83 5.20
N ARG A 973 14.72 -40.20 6.42
CA ARG A 973 16.06 -39.92 6.98
C ARG A 973 17.12 -40.59 6.08
N GLY A 974 17.69 -39.82 5.15
CA GLY A 974 18.69 -40.28 4.18
C GLY A 974 18.47 -39.67 2.79
N GLY A 975 19.42 -38.88 2.30
CA GLY A 975 19.29 -38.06 1.08
C GLY A 975 19.21 -38.84 -0.24
N GLY A 976 18.04 -39.42 -0.54
CA GLY A 976 17.71 -40.06 -1.82
C GLY A 976 16.56 -39.39 -2.59
N PHE A 977 16.18 -39.92 -3.75
CA PHE A 977 15.08 -39.44 -4.62
C PHE A 977 13.82 -38.98 -3.87
N TRP A 978 13.42 -39.73 -2.84
CA TRP A 978 12.23 -39.44 -2.04
C TRP A 978 12.31 -38.11 -1.28
N SER A 979 13.49 -37.65 -0.85
CA SER A 979 13.67 -36.40 -0.08
C SER A 979 13.38 -35.13 -0.88
N ARG A 980 13.25 -35.26 -2.20
CA ARG A 980 12.98 -34.14 -3.14
C ARG A 980 11.62 -34.28 -3.84
N THR A 981 10.76 -35.16 -3.32
CA THR A 981 9.42 -35.42 -3.84
C THR A 981 8.37 -34.62 -3.05
N ARG A 982 7.45 -33.96 -3.76
CA ARG A 982 6.28 -33.24 -3.20
C ARG A 982 4.99 -33.88 -3.67
N LEU A 983 4.00 -33.98 -2.80
CA LEU A 983 2.65 -34.45 -3.07
C LEU A 983 1.65 -33.37 -2.66
N SER A 984 0.54 -33.22 -3.37
CA SER A 984 -0.62 -32.47 -2.88
C SER A 984 -1.94 -33.12 -3.21
N ALA A 985 -2.95 -32.83 -2.38
CA ALA A 985 -4.33 -33.25 -2.58
C ALA A 985 -5.25 -32.15 -2.06
N GLY A 986 -6.34 -31.86 -2.77
CA GLY A 986 -7.29 -30.84 -2.35
C GLY A 986 -8.71 -31.14 -2.80
N ALA A 987 -9.68 -30.54 -2.11
CA ALA A 987 -11.10 -30.64 -2.40
C ALA A 987 -11.76 -29.26 -2.30
N VAL A 988 -12.85 -29.07 -3.02
CA VAL A 988 -13.66 -27.85 -3.00
C VAL A 988 -15.14 -28.19 -3.09
N TRP A 989 -15.96 -27.40 -2.41
CA TRP A 989 -17.41 -27.37 -2.55
C TRP A 989 -17.82 -26.02 -3.11
N ASP A 990 -18.53 -26.03 -4.23
CA ASP A 990 -18.98 -24.85 -4.96
C ASP A 990 -20.52 -24.82 -4.99
N HIS A 991 -21.10 -23.64 -4.81
CA HIS A 991 -22.55 -23.41 -4.78
C HIS A 991 -22.93 -22.25 -5.70
N SER A 992 -24.05 -22.40 -6.42
CA SER A 992 -24.64 -21.33 -7.23
C SER A 992 -26.14 -21.20 -7.00
N SER A 993 -26.63 -19.97 -6.86
CA SER A 993 -28.06 -19.65 -6.84
C SER A 993 -28.35 -18.43 -7.71
N THR A 994 -29.58 -18.33 -8.21
CA THR A 994 -30.03 -17.25 -9.11
C THR A 994 -31.20 -16.48 -8.47
N PRO A 995 -30.95 -15.51 -7.57
CA PRO A 995 -32.05 -14.82 -6.87
C PRO A 995 -32.98 -13.99 -7.76
N ARG A 996 -32.50 -13.51 -8.91
CA ARG A 996 -33.29 -12.71 -9.87
C ARG A 996 -32.99 -13.18 -11.28
N ALA A 997 -34.04 -13.41 -12.08
CA ALA A 997 -33.95 -13.99 -13.42
C ALA A 997 -34.67 -13.13 -14.49
N GLY A 998 -34.75 -11.81 -14.29
CA GLY A 998 -35.29 -10.87 -15.28
C GLY A 998 -36.74 -11.16 -15.67
N GLY A 999 -37.61 -11.40 -14.69
CA GLY A 999 -39.03 -11.73 -14.92
C GLY A 999 -39.30 -13.18 -15.32
N ARG A 1000 -38.28 -14.04 -15.38
CA ARG A 1000 -38.41 -15.48 -15.65
C ARG A 1000 -38.32 -16.32 -14.37
N GLU A 1001 -38.62 -17.61 -14.50
CA GLU A 1001 -38.51 -18.53 -13.38
C GLU A 1001 -37.05 -18.68 -12.93
N ALA A 1002 -36.83 -18.39 -11.65
CA ALA A 1002 -35.53 -18.53 -11.02
C ALA A 1002 -35.20 -20.00 -10.82
N ARG A 1003 -33.97 -20.39 -11.17
CA ARG A 1003 -33.52 -21.76 -11.00
C ARG A 1003 -33.28 -22.10 -9.53
N LEU A 1004 -33.56 -23.36 -9.15
CA LEU A 1004 -33.13 -23.92 -7.88
C LEU A 1004 -31.60 -23.86 -7.70
N PRO A 1005 -31.11 -23.68 -6.46
CA PRO A 1005 -29.67 -23.69 -6.18
C PRO A 1005 -28.99 -25.01 -6.57
N ILE A 1006 -27.72 -24.94 -6.95
CA ILE A 1006 -26.91 -26.09 -7.38
C ILE A 1006 -25.64 -26.16 -6.55
N ASP A 1007 -25.39 -27.34 -5.99
CA ASP A 1007 -24.17 -27.67 -5.27
C ASP A 1007 -23.31 -28.64 -6.08
N GLN A 1008 -22.00 -28.40 -6.08
CA GLN A 1008 -21.01 -29.19 -6.79
C GLN A 1008 -19.75 -29.35 -5.95
N TRP A 1009 -19.00 -30.41 -6.20
CA TRP A 1009 -17.69 -30.62 -5.60
C TRP A 1009 -16.59 -30.57 -6.66
N GLY A 1010 -15.35 -30.40 -6.24
CA GLY A 1010 -14.15 -30.55 -7.04
C GLY A 1010 -13.03 -31.17 -6.22
N ALA A 1011 -12.05 -31.76 -6.87
CA ALA A 1011 -10.90 -32.35 -6.20
C ALA A 1011 -9.67 -32.33 -7.12
N ARG A 1012 -8.48 -32.32 -6.52
CA ARG A 1012 -7.21 -32.45 -7.23
C ARG A 1012 -6.24 -33.33 -6.43
N VAL A 1013 -5.37 -34.02 -7.15
CA VAL A 1013 -4.21 -34.72 -6.60
C VAL A 1013 -3.02 -34.51 -7.55
N GLY A 1014 -1.82 -34.37 -7.02
CA GLY A 1014 -0.63 -34.20 -7.83
C GLY A 1014 0.66 -34.46 -7.08
N GLY A 1015 1.75 -34.58 -7.82
CA GLY A 1015 3.08 -34.76 -7.27
C GLY A 1015 4.18 -34.25 -8.20
N SER A 1016 5.33 -33.90 -7.62
CA SER A 1016 6.52 -33.51 -8.38
C SER A 1016 7.78 -34.03 -7.71
N ALA A 1017 8.80 -34.43 -8.49
CA ALA A 1017 10.06 -34.94 -7.98
C ALA A 1017 11.23 -34.48 -8.86
N GLU A 1018 12.38 -34.20 -8.25
CA GLU A 1018 13.62 -33.99 -8.99
C GLU A 1018 14.10 -35.32 -9.58
N VAL A 1019 14.19 -35.39 -10.91
CA VAL A 1019 14.55 -36.62 -11.64
C VAL A 1019 16.01 -36.64 -12.08
N ALA A 1020 16.63 -35.47 -12.21
CA ALA A 1020 18.06 -35.27 -12.42
C ALA A 1020 18.46 -33.88 -11.88
N GLN A 1021 19.76 -33.62 -11.71
CA GLN A 1021 20.23 -32.32 -11.23
C GLN A 1021 19.72 -31.19 -12.16
N GLY A 1022 18.94 -30.27 -11.60
CA GLY A 1022 18.34 -29.17 -12.38
C GLY A 1022 17.06 -29.53 -13.14
N PHE A 1023 16.58 -30.78 -13.11
CA PHE A 1023 15.38 -31.25 -13.80
C PHE A 1023 14.34 -31.85 -12.85
N ARG A 1024 13.09 -31.39 -12.99
CA ARG A 1024 11.95 -31.83 -12.17
C ARG A 1024 10.80 -32.34 -13.03
N ALA A 1025 10.30 -33.51 -12.71
CA ALA A 1025 9.07 -34.06 -13.27
C ALA A 1025 7.86 -33.77 -12.37
N HIS A 1026 6.68 -33.66 -12.96
CA HIS A 1026 5.40 -33.54 -12.26
C HIS A 1026 4.31 -34.39 -12.93
N VAL A 1027 3.28 -34.73 -12.16
CA VAL A 1027 2.07 -35.41 -12.60
C VAL A 1027 0.89 -34.98 -11.75
N GLY A 1028 -0.29 -34.85 -12.33
CA GLY A 1028 -1.50 -34.47 -11.59
C GLY A 1028 -2.79 -34.93 -12.26
N ALA A 1029 -3.85 -34.97 -11.46
CA ALA A 1029 -5.22 -35.21 -11.88
C ALA A 1029 -6.18 -34.26 -11.14
N SER A 1030 -7.23 -33.80 -11.81
CA SER A 1030 -8.21 -32.86 -11.24
C SER A 1030 -9.60 -33.01 -11.80
N ARG A 1031 -10.59 -32.71 -10.97
CA ARG A 1031 -12.00 -32.55 -11.32
C ARG A 1031 -12.49 -31.18 -10.85
N ARG A 1032 -12.96 -30.34 -11.79
CA ARG A 1032 -13.51 -29.00 -11.50
C ARG A 1032 -14.85 -28.80 -12.21
N VAL A 1033 -15.64 -27.85 -11.72
CA VAL A 1033 -17.00 -27.60 -12.21
C VAL A 1033 -17.23 -26.12 -12.48
N ARG A 1034 -17.96 -25.80 -13.55
CA ARG A 1034 -18.42 -24.46 -13.89
C ARG A 1034 -19.94 -24.42 -13.92
N PHE A 1035 -20.54 -23.47 -13.24
CA PHE A 1035 -21.95 -23.17 -13.38
C PHE A 1035 -22.22 -22.36 -14.65
N PRO A 1036 -23.38 -22.56 -15.31
CA PRO A 1036 -23.80 -21.69 -16.40
C PRO A 1036 -23.85 -20.23 -15.93
N SER A 1037 -23.39 -19.30 -16.77
CA SER A 1037 -23.52 -17.87 -16.48
C SER A 1037 -24.97 -17.43 -16.63
N LEU A 1038 -25.33 -16.33 -15.98
CA LEU A 1038 -26.66 -15.75 -16.14
C LEU A 1038 -26.99 -15.45 -17.61
N ARG A 1039 -25.98 -15.01 -18.39
CA ARG A 1039 -26.16 -14.78 -19.81
C ARG A 1039 -26.49 -16.06 -20.58
N GLU A 1040 -25.84 -17.17 -20.25
CA GLU A 1040 -26.09 -18.46 -20.90
C GLU A 1040 -27.49 -19.01 -20.58
N LEU A 1041 -27.98 -18.75 -19.36
CA LEU A 1041 -29.30 -19.16 -18.90
C LEU A 1041 -30.42 -18.29 -19.49
N TYR A 1042 -30.23 -16.97 -19.51
CA TYR A 1042 -31.34 -16.02 -19.64
C TYR A 1042 -31.16 -14.92 -20.69
N SER A 1043 -30.02 -14.76 -21.36
CA SER A 1043 -29.91 -13.65 -22.34
C SER A 1043 -30.60 -13.97 -23.66
N GLY A 1044 -31.44 -13.04 -24.14
CA GLY A 1044 -32.02 -13.08 -25.48
C GLY A 1044 -31.12 -12.52 -26.59
N ALA A 1045 -30.12 -11.71 -26.21
CA ALA A 1045 -29.15 -11.05 -27.10
C ALA A 1045 -29.81 -10.44 -28.36
N LEU A 1046 -30.64 -9.42 -28.16
CA LEU A 1046 -31.44 -8.75 -29.20
C LEU A 1046 -32.25 -9.72 -30.09
N GLY A 1047 -32.85 -10.76 -29.48
CA GLY A 1047 -33.73 -11.71 -30.17
C GLY A 1047 -33.02 -12.86 -30.91
N ARG A 1048 -31.68 -12.92 -30.86
CA ARG A 1048 -30.89 -13.95 -31.53
C ARG A 1048 -30.76 -15.25 -30.73
N PHE A 1049 -31.03 -15.22 -29.42
CA PHE A 1049 -30.93 -16.39 -28.55
C PHE A 1049 -32.25 -16.74 -27.87
N VAL A 1050 -32.60 -18.04 -27.90
CA VAL A 1050 -33.64 -18.62 -27.05
C VAL A 1050 -33.00 -18.94 -25.69
N PRO A 1051 -33.59 -18.46 -24.58
CA PRO A 1051 -33.13 -18.78 -23.23
C PRO A 1051 -33.19 -20.27 -22.91
N ASN A 1052 -32.32 -20.73 -21.99
CA ASN A 1052 -32.34 -22.11 -21.50
C ASN A 1052 -31.96 -22.16 -20.01
N PRO A 1053 -32.95 -22.08 -19.09
CA PRO A 1053 -32.69 -22.15 -17.65
C PRO A 1053 -32.25 -23.55 -17.17
N ASP A 1054 -32.44 -24.60 -17.98
CA ASP A 1054 -32.20 -26.00 -17.62
C ASP A 1054 -30.74 -26.46 -17.82
N LEU A 1055 -29.86 -25.56 -18.29
CA LEU A 1055 -28.45 -25.87 -18.53
C LEU A 1055 -27.77 -26.48 -17.30
N ARG A 1056 -27.15 -27.63 -17.43
CA ARG A 1056 -26.38 -28.27 -16.35
C ARG A 1056 -24.96 -27.68 -16.23
N PRO A 1057 -24.31 -27.77 -15.06
CA PRO A 1057 -22.91 -27.38 -14.90
C PRO A 1057 -21.97 -28.18 -15.83
N GLU A 1058 -20.90 -27.52 -16.28
CA GLU A 1058 -19.81 -28.16 -17.03
C GLU A 1058 -18.82 -28.81 -16.06
N VAL A 1059 -18.44 -30.06 -16.29
CA VAL A 1059 -17.50 -30.79 -15.43
C VAL A 1059 -16.23 -31.12 -16.21
N LEU A 1060 -15.09 -30.57 -15.77
CA LEU A 1060 -13.77 -30.92 -16.28
C LEU A 1060 -13.19 -32.08 -15.46
N ARG A 1061 -12.64 -33.08 -16.15
CA ARG A 1061 -11.70 -34.07 -15.62
C ARG A 1061 -10.40 -33.97 -16.40
N ALA A 1062 -9.30 -33.68 -15.74
CA ALA A 1062 -8.01 -33.42 -16.36
C ALA A 1062 -6.90 -34.27 -15.75
N VAL A 1063 -5.94 -34.69 -16.57
CA VAL A 1063 -4.66 -35.26 -16.18
C VAL A 1063 -3.54 -34.52 -16.91
N GLU A 1064 -2.41 -34.32 -16.25
CA GLU A 1064 -1.22 -33.75 -16.88
C GLU A 1064 0.06 -34.33 -16.29
N GLY A 1065 1.13 -34.29 -17.05
CA GLY A 1065 2.46 -34.62 -16.57
C GLY A 1065 3.53 -33.99 -17.44
N GLY A 1066 4.64 -33.58 -16.83
CA GLY A 1066 5.66 -32.85 -17.57
C GLY A 1066 6.99 -32.74 -16.84
N VAL A 1067 7.99 -32.25 -17.55
CA VAL A 1067 9.36 -32.05 -17.06
C VAL A 1067 9.76 -30.60 -17.31
N SER A 1068 10.43 -29.98 -16.34
CA SER A 1068 11.04 -28.66 -16.48
C SER A 1068 12.43 -28.66 -15.85
N GLY A 1069 13.36 -27.94 -16.46
CA GLY A 1069 14.71 -27.83 -15.92
C GLY A 1069 15.64 -26.95 -16.73
N THR A 1070 16.83 -26.76 -16.17
CA THR A 1070 17.90 -25.96 -16.75
C THR A 1070 19.16 -26.80 -16.92
N GLY A 1071 20.00 -26.45 -17.89
CA GLY A 1071 21.23 -27.17 -18.17
C GLY A 1071 22.26 -26.32 -18.91
N ARG A 1072 23.41 -26.93 -19.18
CA ARG A 1072 24.46 -26.35 -20.01
C ARG A 1072 24.85 -27.32 -21.11
N VAL A 1073 24.86 -26.85 -22.36
CA VAL A 1073 25.33 -27.63 -23.52
C VAL A 1073 26.14 -26.74 -24.43
N MET A 1074 27.34 -27.17 -24.82
CA MET A 1074 28.22 -26.43 -25.76
C MET A 1074 28.43 -24.94 -25.38
N GLY A 1075 28.59 -24.64 -24.09
CA GLY A 1075 28.78 -23.28 -23.59
C GLY A 1075 27.51 -22.42 -23.49
N ALA A 1076 26.36 -22.88 -24.01
CA ALA A 1076 25.07 -22.23 -23.79
C ALA A 1076 24.42 -22.70 -22.50
N GLN A 1077 23.85 -21.74 -21.76
CA GLN A 1077 22.85 -22.04 -20.74
C GLN A 1077 21.50 -22.18 -21.45
N TYR A 1078 20.81 -23.29 -21.21
CA TYR A 1078 19.50 -23.57 -21.79
C TYR A 1078 18.51 -23.97 -20.70
N GLU A 1079 17.24 -23.72 -20.99
CA GLU A 1079 16.13 -23.96 -20.09
C GLU A 1079 14.98 -24.53 -20.92
N VAL A 1080 14.34 -25.60 -20.43
CA VAL A 1080 13.28 -26.30 -21.16
C VAL A 1080 12.12 -26.70 -20.25
N GLN A 1081 10.91 -26.67 -20.79
CA GLN A 1081 9.71 -27.22 -20.19
C GLN A 1081 8.92 -28.00 -21.25
N ALA A 1082 8.46 -29.20 -20.89
CA ALA A 1082 7.60 -30.03 -21.71
C ALA A 1082 6.43 -30.57 -20.86
N VAL A 1083 5.20 -30.39 -21.31
CA VAL A 1083 3.99 -30.79 -20.58
C VAL A 1083 3.01 -31.52 -21.50
N LEU A 1084 2.69 -32.75 -21.15
CA LEU A 1084 1.60 -33.52 -21.74
C LEU A 1084 0.33 -33.29 -20.92
N PHE A 1085 -0.80 -33.08 -21.60
CA PHE A 1085 -2.09 -32.90 -20.95
C PHE A 1085 -3.21 -33.67 -21.65
N GLY A 1086 -4.21 -34.07 -20.86
CA GLY A 1086 -5.44 -34.68 -21.32
C GLY A 1086 -6.63 -34.19 -20.50
N GLN A 1087 -7.67 -33.71 -21.16
CA GLN A 1087 -8.83 -33.08 -20.56
C GLN A 1087 -10.11 -33.64 -21.17
N VAL A 1088 -11.13 -33.86 -20.33
CA VAL A 1088 -12.47 -34.30 -20.72
C VAL A 1088 -13.49 -33.39 -20.04
N PHE A 1089 -14.30 -32.72 -20.84
CA PHE A 1089 -15.43 -31.91 -20.40
C PHE A 1089 -16.72 -32.68 -20.62
N SER A 1090 -17.50 -32.86 -19.56
CA SER A 1090 -18.86 -33.42 -19.62
C SER A 1090 -19.88 -32.30 -19.41
N GLY A 1091 -20.98 -32.32 -20.18
CA GLY A 1091 -22.01 -31.29 -20.09
C GLY A 1091 -21.59 -29.94 -20.68
N ALA A 1092 -20.66 -29.91 -21.64
CA ALA A 1092 -20.14 -28.67 -22.22
C ALA A 1092 -21.25 -27.82 -22.85
N ILE A 1093 -21.29 -26.51 -22.59
CA ILE A 1093 -22.36 -25.63 -23.06
C ILE A 1093 -22.01 -25.09 -24.45
N ALA A 1094 -22.69 -25.62 -25.46
CA ALA A 1094 -22.49 -25.23 -26.86
C ALA A 1094 -23.66 -24.38 -27.38
N ARG A 1095 -23.39 -23.61 -28.43
CA ARG A 1095 -24.42 -22.96 -29.23
C ARG A 1095 -25.01 -23.97 -30.22
N VAL A 1096 -26.32 -24.04 -30.32
CA VAL A 1096 -27.05 -24.91 -31.27
C VAL A 1096 -28.07 -24.05 -32.02
N GLY A 1097 -28.15 -24.17 -33.35
CA GLY A 1097 -29.19 -23.51 -34.13
C GLY A 1097 -30.53 -24.20 -33.91
N VAL A 1098 -31.60 -23.45 -33.74
CA VAL A 1098 -32.96 -23.98 -33.47
C VAL A 1098 -34.00 -23.58 -34.54
N GLY A 1099 -33.57 -22.96 -35.64
CA GLY A 1099 -34.44 -22.42 -36.71
C GLY A 1099 -34.53 -20.89 -36.67
N ASP A 1100 -35.09 -20.27 -37.71
CA ASP A 1100 -35.38 -18.82 -37.80
C ASP A 1100 -34.21 -17.88 -37.46
N ASN A 1101 -32.98 -18.27 -37.81
CA ASN A 1101 -31.74 -17.56 -37.47
C ASN A 1101 -31.52 -17.36 -35.94
N GLN A 1102 -32.22 -18.14 -35.11
CA GLN A 1102 -32.10 -18.17 -33.67
C GLN A 1102 -31.24 -19.34 -33.18
N TYR A 1103 -30.60 -19.12 -32.04
CA TYR A 1103 -29.71 -20.07 -31.40
C TYR A 1103 -30.14 -20.35 -29.98
N GLN A 1104 -29.92 -21.57 -29.48
CA GLN A 1104 -30.10 -21.91 -28.08
C GLN A 1104 -28.79 -22.44 -27.49
N ARG A 1105 -28.54 -22.17 -26.21
CA ARG A 1105 -27.45 -22.82 -25.46
C ARG A 1105 -27.91 -24.19 -24.99
N GLN A 1106 -27.12 -25.23 -25.23
CA GLN A 1106 -27.45 -26.60 -24.82
C GLN A 1106 -26.21 -27.34 -24.32
N ASN A 1107 -26.37 -28.27 -23.37
CA ASN A 1107 -25.29 -29.14 -22.91
C ASN A 1107 -24.97 -30.23 -23.95
N ARG A 1108 -23.70 -30.47 -24.21
CA ARG A 1108 -23.15 -31.59 -25.01
C ARG A 1108 -22.58 -32.66 -24.09
N ASP A 1109 -22.59 -33.92 -24.55
CA ASP A 1109 -22.24 -35.04 -23.69
C ASP A 1109 -20.74 -35.07 -23.36
N ARG A 1110 -19.86 -34.83 -24.35
CA ARG A 1110 -18.41 -34.93 -24.13
C ARG A 1110 -17.54 -34.14 -25.12
N THR A 1111 -16.67 -33.28 -24.60
CA THR A 1111 -15.54 -32.66 -25.33
C THR A 1111 -14.23 -33.17 -24.78
N THR A 1112 -13.25 -33.50 -25.62
CA THR A 1112 -11.91 -33.93 -25.19
C THR A 1112 -10.83 -33.06 -25.79
N ALA A 1113 -9.78 -32.76 -25.01
CA ALA A 1113 -8.61 -32.02 -25.45
C ALA A 1113 -7.34 -32.73 -24.93
N THR A 1114 -6.42 -33.08 -25.83
CA THR A 1114 -5.15 -33.74 -25.49
C THR A 1114 -4.01 -33.06 -26.24
N GLY A 1115 -2.84 -32.93 -25.63
CA GLY A 1115 -1.74 -32.21 -26.29
C GLY A 1115 -0.41 -32.23 -25.55
N LEU A 1116 0.56 -31.56 -26.17
CA LEU A 1116 1.92 -31.31 -25.73
C LEU A 1116 2.20 -29.80 -25.81
N GLU A 1117 2.69 -29.22 -24.72
CA GLU A 1117 3.23 -27.86 -24.67
C GLU A 1117 4.74 -27.93 -24.46
N LEU A 1118 5.52 -27.21 -25.28
CA LEU A 1118 6.97 -27.06 -25.15
C LEU A 1118 7.34 -25.59 -25.02
N LEU A 1119 8.21 -25.26 -24.07
CA LEU A 1119 8.87 -23.95 -23.93
C LEU A 1119 10.38 -24.20 -23.88
N ALA A 1120 11.14 -23.42 -24.63
CA ALA A 1120 12.60 -23.48 -24.59
C ALA A 1120 13.21 -22.09 -24.70
N ALA A 1121 14.29 -21.86 -23.97
CA ALA A 1121 15.11 -20.66 -24.04
C ALA A 1121 16.60 -21.02 -23.95
N ALA A 1122 17.45 -20.34 -24.70
CA ALA A 1122 18.89 -20.55 -24.68
C ALA A 1122 19.66 -19.26 -24.98
N ASN A 1123 20.77 -19.07 -24.25
CA ASN A 1123 21.71 -17.97 -24.48
C ASN A 1123 23.04 -18.52 -25.02
N TRP A 1124 23.34 -18.21 -26.28
CA TRP A 1124 24.64 -18.50 -26.92
C TRP A 1124 25.47 -17.22 -27.02
N GLY A 1125 26.27 -16.95 -25.99
CA GLY A 1125 27.07 -15.73 -25.90
C GLY A 1125 26.18 -14.49 -25.86
N ARG A 1126 26.10 -13.75 -26.99
CA ARG A 1126 25.25 -12.56 -27.15
C ARG A 1126 23.90 -12.84 -27.84
N LEU A 1127 23.72 -14.02 -28.45
CA LEU A 1127 22.48 -14.40 -29.12
C LEU A 1127 21.53 -15.05 -28.10
N GLY A 1128 20.37 -14.44 -27.89
CA GLY A 1128 19.27 -15.04 -27.15
C GLY A 1128 18.26 -15.68 -28.11
N LEU A 1129 17.93 -16.94 -27.88
CA LEU A 1129 16.88 -17.66 -28.61
C LEU A 1129 15.82 -18.14 -27.63
N GLY A 1130 14.56 -18.12 -28.04
CA GLY A 1130 13.51 -18.76 -27.27
C GLY A 1130 12.21 -18.91 -28.03
N GLY A 1131 11.28 -19.65 -27.44
CA GLY A 1131 9.96 -19.84 -28.03
C GLY A 1131 9.13 -20.91 -27.34
N ASP A 1132 7.86 -20.92 -27.72
CA ASP A 1132 6.85 -21.84 -27.24
C ASP A 1132 6.08 -22.48 -28.41
N ILE A 1133 5.61 -23.71 -28.19
CA ILE A 1133 4.73 -24.41 -29.11
C ILE A 1133 3.73 -25.29 -28.36
N THR A 1134 2.46 -25.17 -28.74
CA THR A 1134 1.35 -26.03 -28.32
C THR A 1134 0.95 -26.92 -29.49
N LEU A 1135 1.03 -28.23 -29.29
CA LEU A 1135 0.45 -29.23 -30.16
C LEU A 1135 -0.78 -29.82 -29.45
N GLN A 1136 -1.96 -29.76 -30.06
CA GLN A 1136 -3.18 -30.24 -29.43
C GLN A 1136 -4.17 -30.85 -30.41
N ALA A 1137 -5.01 -31.75 -29.90
CA ALA A 1137 -6.15 -32.31 -30.60
C ALA A 1137 -7.39 -32.11 -29.73
N VAL A 1138 -8.40 -31.45 -30.28
CA VAL A 1138 -9.67 -31.18 -29.59
C VAL A 1138 -10.81 -31.79 -30.40
N SER A 1139 -11.63 -32.62 -29.76
CA SER A 1139 -12.78 -33.29 -30.37
C SER A 1139 -14.05 -33.10 -29.54
N VAL A 1140 -15.20 -33.06 -30.22
CA VAL A 1140 -16.53 -32.88 -29.60
C VAL A 1140 -17.42 -34.07 -30.00
N SER A 1141 -18.09 -34.70 -29.03
CA SER A 1141 -18.93 -35.88 -29.24
C SER A 1141 -20.25 -35.82 -28.44
N GLY A 1142 -21.31 -36.40 -29.00
CA GLY A 1142 -22.60 -36.67 -28.33
C GLY A 1142 -23.73 -35.65 -28.57
N GLY A 1143 -24.93 -36.18 -28.80
CA GLY A 1143 -26.21 -35.49 -28.77
C GLY A 1143 -26.98 -35.93 -27.52
N GLY A 1144 -27.33 -34.97 -26.66
CA GLY A 1144 -27.85 -35.26 -25.31
C GLY A 1144 -29.17 -36.06 -25.29
N PRO A 1145 -29.43 -36.81 -24.20
CA PRO A 1145 -30.68 -37.56 -24.03
C PRO A 1145 -31.83 -36.58 -23.81
N GLY A 1146 -32.75 -36.51 -24.78
CA GLY A 1146 -33.93 -35.63 -24.77
C GLY A 1146 -34.27 -34.95 -26.11
N MET A 1147 -33.51 -35.19 -27.18
CA MET A 1147 -33.75 -34.55 -28.47
C MET A 1147 -34.86 -35.25 -29.29
N GLY A 1148 -36.06 -34.67 -29.29
CA GLY A 1148 -37.13 -34.92 -30.27
C GLY A 1148 -36.90 -34.19 -31.61
N GLY A 1149 -35.65 -33.96 -32.00
CA GLY A 1149 -35.26 -33.30 -33.25
C GLY A 1149 -34.13 -34.09 -33.90
N SER A 1150 -34.20 -34.21 -35.23
CA SER A 1150 -33.45 -35.13 -36.10
C SER A 1150 -32.00 -35.45 -35.68
N PRO A 1151 -31.57 -36.71 -35.83
CA PRO A 1151 -30.20 -37.11 -35.53
C PRO A 1151 -29.19 -36.29 -36.35
N PRO A 1152 -27.99 -35.99 -35.81
CA PRO A 1152 -26.91 -35.46 -36.63
C PRO A 1152 -26.65 -36.44 -37.79
N LEU A 1153 -26.51 -35.89 -39.00
CA LEU A 1153 -26.22 -36.65 -40.21
C LEU A 1153 -25.07 -37.64 -39.95
N GLU A 1154 -25.30 -38.93 -40.26
CA GLU A 1154 -24.25 -39.95 -40.23
C GLU A 1154 -23.02 -39.45 -41.00
N GLY A 1155 -21.88 -39.33 -40.32
CA GLY A 1155 -20.60 -38.91 -40.91
C GLY A 1155 -20.16 -37.46 -40.68
N SER A 1156 -20.93 -36.59 -39.99
CA SER A 1156 -20.43 -35.26 -39.62
C SER A 1156 -19.61 -35.32 -38.31
N GLU A 1157 -18.28 -35.41 -38.40
CA GLU A 1157 -17.42 -35.17 -37.24
C GLU A 1157 -17.63 -33.73 -36.74
N LEU A 1158 -18.22 -33.57 -35.56
CA LEU A 1158 -18.32 -32.27 -34.87
C LEU A 1158 -16.93 -31.79 -34.46
N ARG A 1159 -16.46 -30.71 -35.09
CA ARG A 1159 -15.14 -30.11 -34.82
C ARG A 1159 -15.25 -29.07 -33.70
N ALA A 1160 -14.14 -28.80 -33.03
CA ALA A 1160 -14.06 -27.67 -32.11
C ALA A 1160 -13.79 -26.38 -32.89
N GLU A 1161 -14.63 -25.35 -32.68
CA GLU A 1161 -14.43 -24.06 -33.34
C GLU A 1161 -13.12 -23.43 -32.83
N TYR A 1162 -12.26 -23.05 -33.78
CA TYR A 1162 -11.08 -22.22 -33.60
C TYR A 1162 -10.03 -22.76 -32.62
N GLN A 1163 -9.89 -24.07 -32.57
CA GLN A 1163 -8.85 -24.74 -31.80
C GLN A 1163 -7.78 -25.24 -32.78
N PRO A 1164 -6.67 -24.51 -32.97
CA PRO A 1164 -5.61 -24.94 -33.88
C PRO A 1164 -4.90 -26.18 -33.32
N SER A 1165 -4.50 -27.08 -34.22
CA SER A 1165 -3.73 -28.27 -33.84
C SER A 1165 -2.28 -27.97 -33.49
N VAL A 1166 -1.75 -26.85 -33.97
CA VAL A 1166 -0.43 -26.30 -33.65
C VAL A 1166 -0.52 -24.79 -33.50
N ALA A 1167 0.07 -24.22 -32.47
CA ALA A 1167 0.26 -22.78 -32.33
C ALA A 1167 1.55 -22.52 -31.55
N GLY A 1168 2.27 -21.45 -31.87
CA GLY A 1168 3.50 -21.12 -31.14
C GLY A 1168 4.17 -19.86 -31.63
N ARG A 1169 5.18 -19.41 -30.88
CA ARG A 1169 6.01 -18.26 -31.21
C ARG A 1169 7.47 -18.59 -30.98
N PHE A 1170 8.31 -18.19 -31.92
CA PHE A 1170 9.77 -18.25 -31.80
C PHE A 1170 10.35 -16.86 -31.91
N TYR A 1171 11.43 -16.58 -31.18
CA TYR A 1171 12.12 -15.30 -31.28
C TYR A 1171 13.63 -15.47 -31.20
N ALA A 1172 14.32 -14.50 -31.79
CA ALA A 1172 15.75 -14.33 -31.71
C ALA A 1172 16.06 -12.87 -31.34
N GLU A 1173 17.01 -12.68 -30.44
CA GLU A 1173 17.45 -11.37 -29.97
C GLU A 1173 18.97 -11.27 -30.00
N VAL A 1174 19.46 -10.15 -30.52
CA VAL A 1174 20.89 -9.85 -30.64
C VAL A 1174 21.14 -8.41 -30.22
N PRO A 1175 22.10 -8.16 -29.30
CA PRO A 1175 22.62 -6.82 -29.07
C PRO A 1175 23.49 -6.41 -30.26
N LEU A 1176 23.16 -5.27 -30.86
CA LEU A 1176 23.90 -4.61 -31.92
C LEU A 1176 24.86 -3.55 -31.32
N PRO A 1177 25.82 -3.02 -32.12
CA PRO A 1177 26.65 -1.89 -31.71
C PRO A 1177 25.81 -0.67 -31.26
N TRP A 1178 26.44 0.22 -30.48
CA TRP A 1178 25.84 1.47 -29.97
C TRP A 1178 24.64 1.30 -29.02
N ASP A 1179 24.65 0.24 -28.21
CA ASP A 1179 23.62 -0.09 -27.22
C ASP A 1179 22.20 -0.21 -27.82
N VAL A 1180 22.13 -0.70 -29.05
CA VAL A 1180 20.89 -1.03 -29.75
C VAL A 1180 20.62 -2.52 -29.61
N SER A 1181 19.39 -2.92 -29.26
CA SER A 1181 18.94 -4.31 -29.35
C SER A 1181 18.08 -4.50 -30.58
N ALA A 1182 18.25 -5.64 -31.26
CA ALA A 1182 17.38 -6.07 -32.35
C ALA A 1182 16.74 -7.41 -32.02
N ARG A 1183 15.45 -7.51 -32.30
CA ARG A 1183 14.66 -8.71 -32.07
C ARG A 1183 13.77 -9.00 -33.26
N ALA A 1184 13.63 -10.28 -33.59
CA ALA A 1184 12.65 -10.78 -34.54
C ALA A 1184 11.82 -11.89 -33.89
N SER A 1185 10.51 -11.89 -34.09
CA SER A 1185 9.61 -12.95 -33.64
C SER A 1185 8.73 -13.47 -34.76
N LEU A 1186 8.60 -14.80 -34.82
CA LEU A 1186 7.75 -15.52 -35.76
C LEU A 1186 6.63 -16.20 -34.98
N GLU A 1187 5.39 -15.74 -35.15
CA GLU A 1187 4.18 -16.41 -34.65
C GLU A 1187 3.61 -17.30 -35.75
N GLY A 1188 3.24 -18.54 -35.40
CA GLY A 1188 2.61 -19.48 -36.30
C GLY A 1188 1.34 -20.07 -35.70
N VAL A 1189 0.27 -20.12 -36.49
CA VAL A 1189 -1.01 -20.71 -36.12
C VAL A 1189 -1.42 -21.72 -37.19
N GLY A 1190 -1.63 -22.96 -36.78
CA GLY A 1190 -2.03 -24.07 -37.65
C GLY A 1190 -3.46 -23.93 -38.17
N THR A 1191 -3.89 -24.90 -38.98
CA THR A 1191 -5.25 -24.94 -39.52
C THR A 1191 -6.30 -24.93 -38.40
N GLN A 1192 -7.34 -24.12 -38.58
CA GLN A 1192 -8.50 -24.05 -37.69
C GLN A 1192 -9.80 -24.25 -38.47
N TYR A 1193 -10.90 -24.45 -37.74
CA TYR A 1193 -12.24 -24.59 -38.30
C TYR A 1193 -13.22 -23.69 -37.56
N CYS A 1194 -14.24 -23.19 -38.24
CA CYS A 1194 -15.30 -22.39 -37.64
C CYS A 1194 -16.64 -22.74 -38.26
N VAL A 1195 -17.73 -22.38 -37.57
CA VAL A 1195 -19.06 -22.47 -38.18
C VAL A 1195 -19.33 -21.20 -38.98
N ASN A 1196 -19.52 -21.35 -40.29
CA ASN A 1196 -19.97 -20.33 -41.22
C ASN A 1196 -21.41 -20.67 -41.70
N PRO A 1197 -22.43 -19.89 -41.29
CA PRO A 1197 -23.81 -20.11 -41.69
C PRO A 1197 -24.08 -20.07 -43.19
N GLU A 1198 -23.25 -19.34 -43.96
CA GLU A 1198 -23.44 -19.09 -45.39
C GLU A 1198 -22.63 -20.05 -46.28
N ALA A 1199 -21.78 -20.90 -45.68
CA ALA A 1199 -20.99 -21.87 -46.43
C ALA A 1199 -21.84 -23.04 -46.96
N SER A 1200 -21.89 -23.21 -48.28
CA SER A 1200 -22.57 -24.33 -48.95
C SER A 1200 -21.71 -25.61 -48.95
N GLY A 1201 -21.95 -26.49 -47.96
CA GLY A 1201 -21.35 -27.83 -47.88
C GLY A 1201 -20.78 -28.21 -46.49
N ALA A 1202 -20.79 -29.51 -46.17
CA ALA A 1202 -20.27 -30.11 -44.93
C ALA A 1202 -20.76 -29.46 -43.61
N GLY A 1203 -22.07 -29.24 -43.48
CA GLY A 1203 -22.68 -28.82 -42.21
C GLY A 1203 -22.34 -27.40 -41.75
N GLY A 1204 -21.96 -26.51 -42.68
CA GLY A 1204 -21.68 -25.09 -42.38
C GLY A 1204 -20.32 -24.86 -41.72
N TRP A 1205 -19.32 -25.71 -41.98
CA TRP A 1205 -17.95 -25.52 -41.47
C TRP A 1205 -17.03 -24.86 -42.50
N SER A 1206 -16.31 -23.81 -42.12
CA SER A 1206 -15.23 -23.21 -42.92
C SER A 1206 -13.86 -23.51 -42.32
N ARG A 1207 -12.87 -23.71 -43.20
CA ARG A 1207 -11.46 -23.95 -42.85
C ARG A 1207 -10.69 -22.64 -42.89
N LEU A 1208 -9.94 -22.34 -41.82
CA LEU A 1208 -8.92 -21.29 -41.78
C LEU A 1208 -7.55 -21.93 -42.05
N SER A 1209 -6.82 -21.40 -43.04
CA SER A 1209 -5.47 -21.88 -43.39
C SER A 1209 -4.50 -21.71 -42.23
N ALA A 1210 -3.42 -22.49 -42.26
CA ALA A 1210 -2.30 -22.23 -41.36
C ALA A 1210 -1.56 -20.97 -41.84
N GLU A 1211 -1.30 -20.04 -40.94
CA GLU A 1211 -0.71 -18.73 -41.23
C GLU A 1211 0.40 -18.40 -40.24
N HIS A 1212 1.24 -17.42 -40.61
CA HIS A 1212 2.34 -16.96 -39.78
C HIS A 1212 2.50 -15.44 -39.90
N ALA A 1213 2.99 -14.80 -38.83
CA ALA A 1213 3.36 -13.40 -38.80
C ALA A 1213 4.81 -13.26 -38.33
N LEU A 1214 5.55 -12.39 -39.01
CA LEU A 1214 6.89 -11.97 -38.61
C LEU A 1214 6.83 -10.55 -38.05
N ASP A 1215 7.30 -10.37 -36.83
CA ASP A 1215 7.48 -9.05 -36.21
C ASP A 1215 8.97 -8.75 -36.04
N ALA A 1216 9.33 -7.48 -36.12
CA ALA A 1216 10.69 -7.00 -35.89
C ALA A 1216 10.68 -5.77 -34.98
N GLN A 1217 11.64 -5.70 -34.05
CA GLN A 1217 11.76 -4.62 -33.08
C GLN A 1217 13.21 -4.18 -32.92
N PHE A 1218 13.41 -2.86 -32.82
CA PHE A 1218 14.69 -2.23 -32.54
C PHE A 1218 14.54 -1.30 -31.33
N GLY A 1219 15.32 -1.53 -30.28
CA GLY A 1219 15.30 -0.74 -29.05
C GLY A 1219 16.63 -0.05 -28.79
N LYS A 1220 16.60 1.17 -28.27
CA LYS A 1220 17.79 1.87 -27.75
C LYS A 1220 17.49 2.44 -26.38
N ARG A 1221 18.35 2.13 -25.41
CA ARG A 1221 18.31 2.73 -24.06
C ARG A 1221 19.25 3.92 -23.98
N LEU A 1222 18.80 4.97 -23.32
CA LEU A 1222 19.49 6.24 -23.15
C LEU A 1222 19.48 6.61 -21.66
N LYS A 1223 20.62 7.06 -21.13
CA LYS A 1223 20.69 7.65 -19.79
C LYS A 1223 20.33 9.13 -19.88
N VAL A 1224 19.33 9.58 -19.15
CA VAL A 1224 18.79 10.95 -19.27
C VAL A 1224 19.19 11.84 -18.09
N GLY A 1225 19.38 11.27 -16.89
CA GLY A 1225 19.77 12.01 -15.68
C GLY A 1225 18.64 12.87 -15.08
N GLY A 1226 18.75 13.21 -13.79
CA GLY A 1226 17.69 13.93 -13.06
C GLY A 1226 16.61 13.00 -12.49
N PRO A 1227 15.34 13.44 -12.33
CA PRO A 1227 14.27 12.63 -11.72
C PRO A 1227 13.76 11.49 -12.61
N LEU A 1228 14.21 11.39 -13.86
CA LEU A 1228 13.98 10.27 -14.78
C LEU A 1228 15.34 9.65 -15.10
N ALA A 1229 15.56 8.40 -14.69
CA ALA A 1229 16.88 7.78 -14.73
C ALA A 1229 17.26 7.37 -16.16
N ASP A 1230 16.32 6.75 -16.87
CA ASP A 1230 16.52 6.14 -18.18
C ASP A 1230 15.36 6.45 -19.13
N ALA A 1231 15.67 6.48 -20.44
CA ALA A 1231 14.68 6.48 -21.50
C ALA A 1231 14.94 5.33 -22.48
N GLU A 1232 13.86 4.74 -23.00
CA GLU A 1232 13.90 3.70 -24.01
C GLU A 1232 13.10 4.14 -25.23
N ILE A 1233 13.75 4.18 -26.38
CA ILE A 1233 13.13 4.44 -27.68
C ILE A 1233 13.05 3.12 -28.43
N THR A 1234 11.87 2.77 -28.91
CA THR A 1234 11.63 1.52 -29.61
C THR A 1234 10.86 1.74 -30.90
N VAL A 1235 11.35 1.11 -31.97
CA VAL A 1235 10.66 1.02 -33.27
C VAL A 1235 10.21 -0.43 -33.45
N ALA A 1236 8.92 -0.65 -33.64
CA ALA A 1236 8.33 -1.96 -33.84
C ALA A 1236 7.63 -2.02 -35.21
N LEU A 1237 7.90 -3.08 -35.95
CA LEU A 1237 7.27 -3.45 -37.22
C LEU A 1237 6.46 -4.73 -36.96
N GLU A 1238 5.15 -4.57 -36.81
CA GLU A 1238 4.21 -5.68 -36.57
C GLU A 1238 3.70 -6.22 -37.91
N ASN A 1239 3.61 -7.54 -38.03
CA ASN A 1239 3.16 -8.27 -39.21
C ASN A 1239 3.87 -7.81 -40.49
N LEU A 1240 5.20 -7.86 -40.50
CA LEU A 1240 6.06 -7.44 -41.61
C LEU A 1240 5.71 -8.16 -42.93
N THR A 1241 5.24 -9.39 -42.84
CA THR A 1241 4.79 -10.23 -43.97
C THR A 1241 3.39 -9.87 -44.48
N ASP A 1242 2.66 -9.02 -43.76
CA ASP A 1242 1.31 -8.55 -44.07
C ASP A 1242 0.31 -9.68 -44.33
N ARG A 1243 0.39 -10.74 -43.51
CA ARG A 1243 -0.44 -11.95 -43.61
C ARG A 1243 -1.71 -11.80 -42.78
N ALA A 1244 -2.78 -12.45 -43.22
CA ALA A 1244 -4.07 -12.42 -42.52
C ALA A 1244 -4.14 -13.52 -41.44
N LEU A 1245 -3.70 -13.22 -40.22
CA LEU A 1245 -3.96 -14.11 -39.07
C LEU A 1245 -5.39 -13.91 -38.61
N TYR A 1246 -6.20 -14.95 -38.66
CA TYR A 1246 -7.61 -14.88 -38.28
C TYR A 1246 -7.81 -15.14 -36.79
N ASP A 1247 -8.32 -14.13 -36.09
CA ASP A 1247 -8.81 -14.31 -34.73
C ASP A 1247 -10.14 -15.06 -34.75
N GLN A 1248 -11.00 -14.83 -35.74
CA GLN A 1248 -12.24 -15.56 -36.01
C GLN A 1248 -12.48 -15.55 -37.53
N CYS A 1249 -13.37 -16.41 -38.05
CA CYS A 1249 -13.75 -16.37 -39.46
C CYS A 1249 -14.23 -15.00 -39.88
N GLY A 1250 -13.62 -14.49 -40.96
CA GLY A 1250 -13.79 -13.12 -41.46
C GLY A 1250 -13.38 -12.01 -40.48
N LEU A 1251 -12.64 -12.29 -39.42
CA LEU A 1251 -12.08 -11.27 -38.52
C LEU A 1251 -10.57 -11.45 -38.42
N PRO A 1252 -9.81 -10.96 -39.42
CA PRO A 1252 -8.36 -10.96 -39.35
C PRO A 1252 -7.85 -9.93 -38.35
N ARG A 1253 -6.67 -10.21 -37.80
CA ARG A 1253 -5.85 -9.24 -37.06
C ARG A 1253 -5.41 -8.10 -38.00
N PRO A 1254 -4.91 -6.97 -37.44
CA PRO A 1254 -4.34 -5.91 -38.25
C PRO A 1254 -3.25 -6.42 -39.20
N GLY A 1255 -3.21 -5.82 -40.39
CA GLY A 1255 -2.10 -5.95 -41.33
C GLY A 1255 -0.83 -5.27 -40.81
N ARG A 1256 0.11 -5.04 -41.71
CA ARG A 1256 1.42 -4.46 -41.37
C ARG A 1256 1.30 -3.10 -40.68
N LEU A 1257 1.94 -2.96 -39.52
CA LEU A 1257 1.91 -1.72 -38.73
C LEU A 1257 3.31 -1.33 -38.22
N LEU A 1258 3.72 -0.10 -38.51
CA LEU A 1258 4.91 0.51 -37.91
C LEU A 1258 4.50 1.34 -36.69
N ARG A 1259 5.15 1.11 -35.55
CA ARG A 1259 4.97 1.86 -34.31
C ARG A 1259 6.30 2.41 -33.80
N LEU A 1260 6.31 3.68 -33.41
CA LEU A 1260 7.37 4.32 -32.65
C LEU A 1260 6.88 4.55 -31.21
N GLN A 1261 7.64 4.12 -30.21
CA GLN A 1261 7.30 4.33 -28.81
C GLN A 1261 8.50 4.81 -28.00
N VAL A 1262 8.21 5.60 -26.97
CA VAL A 1262 9.17 6.14 -26.01
C VAL A 1262 8.68 5.86 -24.60
N ARG A 1263 9.58 5.43 -23.72
CA ARG A 1263 9.33 5.20 -22.30
C ARG A 1263 10.37 5.93 -21.46
N PHE A 1264 9.92 6.53 -20.38
CA PHE A 1264 10.74 7.15 -19.36
C PHE A 1264 10.51 6.41 -18.05
N PHE A 1265 11.62 6.08 -17.37
CA PHE A 1265 11.64 5.28 -16.15
C PHE A 1265 12.15 6.06 -14.94
#